data_AF-A0A4U6T077-F1
#
_entry.id   AF-A0A4U6T077-F1
#
_cell.length_a   1.000
_cell.length_b   1.000
_cell.length_c   1.000
_cell.angle_alpha   90.00
_cell.angle_beta   90.00
_cell.angle_gamma   90.00
#
_symmetry.space_group_name_H-M   'P 1'
#
loop_
_entity.id
_entity.type
_entity.pdbx_description
1 polymer ?
#
loop_
_entity_poly.entity_id
_entity_poly.type
_entity_poly.pdbx_seq_one_letter_code
_entity_poly.pdbx_strand_id
1 'polypeptide(L)'
;MAAPESECGGGDAGYLDLRDVRVEVDPGTARGGGGGGFAVCFWLYLSSSARPSSVILHQVTTGDGNKLPFLALGEGNRLLLFPLMTLHREAPAPASSYPWTDTTSLSSTNECPLEKWFHIGCEVTENAMRLHINGNLIAEAHLCSLSDEQHHQDHANKISLFGNDSKLEGYIYNIEVSSVLGTIKEQHAKNPPFKLSIDYSSSDGIEEGDDGIWNIVGGKASCRRNFILEVVLINALGEPVKDKEVVASLVYADNGTAVEKSRDDSEPPLLITSEGLEYPAISRPLPIIRGCAIFKLKISQLSSKCDNKLFRIQFSTLHMRRYPFLVAYSKTIRCISRTRTIRPLGSGKRVNSATADETDLLNNGQGLVNADRVNGRLHSHGQSSVVRFHMPKFSKIEGDGMAKVVESNKILSQNKHARKMVVSKEAQDVMGTDSSTSNYDSFDSGSSWSGSDGDDIETFSDAVVFRYCLDSTYDRSKFLRGAAPTFNKDDLVKLADQVSLYSGCSHHRNQILMSKRLLREGADTWSMISKNNERALWSSAIPGIITKFTDISHSVNRGLSEQDLEVLRGIAGCGEDIGKDEFDRLWYWLYPVAASLTRDKIKKLWDCTSPRWIEGLITVQEAENALRSSRELLKEPGTFVLRFPTTRSWPHPDAGNLVVTYVGSDNSIHHRLLSLDSSVARAENLQDLLLQEPELSQLGRVDRLPTAIRR
;
A
#
# COMPACT_ATOMS: atom_id res chain seq x y z
N MET A 1 -52.54 -6.14 8.01
CA MET A 1 -51.67 -5.87 9.16
C MET A 1 -50.24 -6.00 8.68
N ALA A 2 -49.47 -4.92 8.69
CA ALA A 2 -48.04 -4.97 8.36
C ALA A 2 -47.25 -5.12 9.67
N ALA A 3 -46.24 -5.98 9.68
CA ALA A 3 -45.28 -6.09 10.77
C ALA A 3 -44.25 -4.93 10.67
N PRO A 4 -43.66 -4.48 11.78
CA PRO A 4 -42.72 -3.36 11.78
C PRO A 4 -41.41 -3.74 11.07
N GLU A 5 -40.83 -2.76 10.37
CA GLU A 5 -39.51 -2.91 9.76
C GLU A 5 -38.44 -2.96 10.85
N SER A 6 -37.58 -3.98 10.78
CA SER A 6 -36.45 -4.18 11.69
C SER A 6 -35.28 -3.32 11.23
N GLU A 7 -34.83 -2.37 12.07
CA GLU A 7 -33.63 -1.57 11.80
C GLU A 7 -32.37 -2.46 11.74
N CYS A 8 -31.89 -2.76 10.54
CA CYS A 8 -30.55 -3.31 10.33
C CYS A 8 -29.56 -2.16 10.13
N GLY A 9 -28.92 -1.72 11.23
CA GLY A 9 -27.89 -0.70 11.19
C GLY A 9 -26.59 -1.17 10.52
N GLY A 10 -25.94 -0.27 9.77
CA GLY A 10 -24.62 -0.50 9.17
C GLY A 10 -24.45 0.12 7.79
N GLY A 11 -24.07 1.40 7.71
CA GLY A 11 -23.88 2.08 6.43
C GLY A 11 -23.70 3.59 6.56
N ASP A 12 -24.78 4.33 6.25
CA ASP A 12 -24.75 5.75 5.87
C ASP A 12 -25.34 6.73 6.91
N ALA A 13 -25.76 6.21 8.09
CA ALA A 13 -26.70 6.85 9.02
C ALA A 13 -26.23 8.13 9.76
N GLY A 14 -25.11 8.75 9.35
CA GLY A 14 -24.56 9.94 10.01
C GLY A 14 -24.17 11.09 9.10
N TYR A 15 -24.00 10.88 7.79
CA TYR A 15 -23.60 11.94 6.84
C TYR A 15 -24.81 12.58 6.16
N LEU A 16 -24.88 13.91 6.21
CA LEU A 16 -25.94 14.70 5.56
C LEU A 16 -25.31 15.74 4.62
N ASP A 17 -25.90 15.94 3.44
CA ASP A 17 -25.66 17.15 2.64
C ASP A 17 -26.24 18.33 3.42
N LEU A 18 -25.55 19.48 3.41
CA LEU A 18 -25.97 20.66 4.16
C LEU A 18 -27.44 21.03 3.87
N ARG A 19 -27.92 20.89 2.63
CA ARG A 19 -29.32 21.20 2.25
C ARG A 19 -30.38 20.32 2.94
N ASP A 20 -29.99 19.13 3.38
CA ASP A 20 -30.89 18.13 3.98
C ASP A 20 -31.01 18.32 5.51
N VAL A 21 -30.18 19.19 6.11
CA VAL A 21 -30.11 19.41 7.55
C VAL A 21 -31.34 20.17 8.06
N ARG A 22 -32.04 19.57 9.03
CA ARG A 22 -33.21 20.12 9.72
C ARG A 22 -33.11 19.76 11.20
N VAL A 23 -33.13 20.76 12.07
CA VAL A 23 -33.01 20.57 13.53
C VAL A 23 -34.01 21.48 14.23
N GLU A 24 -34.77 20.97 15.18
CA GLU A 24 -35.63 21.79 16.04
C GLU A 24 -34.88 22.15 17.33
N VAL A 25 -34.95 23.42 17.74
CA VAL A 25 -34.51 23.90 19.06
C VAL A 25 -35.70 24.58 19.76
N ASP A 26 -35.82 24.35 21.07
CA ASP A 26 -36.89 24.91 21.89
C ASP A 26 -36.35 26.02 22.80
N PRO A 27 -36.66 27.31 22.52
CA PRO A 27 -36.25 28.43 23.37
C PRO A 27 -36.78 28.34 24.81
N GLY A 28 -37.90 27.62 25.05
CA GLY A 28 -38.44 27.41 26.39
C GLY A 28 -37.49 26.67 27.32
N THR A 29 -36.66 25.77 26.78
CA THR A 29 -35.63 25.05 27.56
C THR A 29 -34.52 25.97 28.09
N ALA A 30 -34.27 27.11 27.41
CA ALA A 30 -33.32 28.12 27.88
C ALA A 30 -33.88 28.95 29.05
N ARG A 31 -35.20 29.17 29.10
CA ARG A 31 -35.87 29.99 30.13
C ARG A 31 -36.11 29.28 31.47
N GLY A 32 -35.70 28.01 31.59
CA GLY A 32 -35.80 27.24 32.83
C GLY A 32 -34.87 27.77 33.92
N GLY A 33 -35.46 28.22 35.05
CA GLY A 33 -34.75 28.81 36.18
C GLY A 33 -33.76 27.86 36.87
N GLY A 34 -32.55 27.77 36.30
CA GLY A 34 -31.49 26.86 36.76
C GLY A 34 -30.26 26.84 35.85
N GLY A 35 -29.99 27.91 35.09
CA GLY A 35 -28.93 27.93 34.08
C GLY A 35 -29.30 27.21 32.78
N GLY A 36 -30.57 27.28 32.39
CA GLY A 36 -31.09 26.66 31.16
C GLY A 36 -30.42 27.18 29.89
N GLY A 37 -30.29 26.29 28.91
CA GLY A 37 -29.77 26.57 27.58
C GLY A 37 -29.68 25.29 26.76
N PHE A 38 -29.21 25.42 25.51
CA PHE A 38 -28.93 24.28 24.65
C PHE A 38 -27.59 24.43 23.93
N ALA A 39 -27.02 23.29 23.55
CA ALA A 39 -25.86 23.18 22.69
C ALA A 39 -26.27 22.48 21.39
N VAL A 40 -25.88 23.04 20.23
CA VAL A 40 -25.95 22.37 18.93
C VAL A 40 -24.54 21.98 18.52
N CYS A 41 -24.28 20.69 18.42
CA CYS A 41 -22.95 20.12 18.16
C CYS A 41 -22.97 19.28 16.88
N PHE A 42 -21.98 19.45 16.01
CA PHE A 42 -21.83 18.66 14.79
C PHE A 42 -20.45 18.79 14.18
N TRP A 43 -20.08 17.83 13.34
CA TRP A 43 -18.94 17.96 12.43
C TRP A 43 -19.36 18.65 11.14
N LEU A 44 -18.56 19.61 10.67
CA LEU A 44 -18.75 20.33 9.41
C LEU A 44 -17.59 20.04 8.44
N TYR A 45 -17.93 19.89 7.17
CA TYR A 45 -17.02 19.90 6.02
C TYR A 45 -17.53 20.92 5.01
N LEU A 46 -16.67 21.84 4.57
CA LEU A 46 -16.97 22.79 3.49
C LEU A 46 -16.04 22.54 2.30
N SER A 47 -16.61 22.59 1.09
CA SER A 47 -15.87 22.50 -0.17
C SER A 47 -14.93 23.71 -0.36
N SER A 48 -13.85 23.55 -1.13
CA SER A 48 -12.98 24.67 -1.52
C SER A 48 -13.70 25.72 -2.40
N SER A 49 -14.88 25.38 -2.93
CA SER A 49 -15.78 26.31 -3.63
C SER A 49 -16.52 27.27 -2.69
N ALA A 50 -16.51 27.03 -1.37
CA ALA A 50 -17.16 27.88 -0.38
C ALA A 50 -16.58 29.30 -0.40
N ARG A 51 -17.47 30.29 -0.37
CA ARG A 51 -17.10 31.72 -0.40
C ARG A 51 -17.57 32.42 0.88
N PRO A 52 -16.84 33.46 1.35
CA PRO A 52 -17.38 34.47 2.26
C PRO A 52 -18.77 34.93 1.82
N SER A 53 -19.61 35.40 2.74
CA SER A 53 -21.06 35.72 2.58
C SER A 53 -22.04 34.55 2.56
N SER A 54 -21.59 33.31 2.75
CA SER A 54 -22.49 32.14 2.69
C SER A 54 -23.04 31.83 4.08
N VAL A 55 -24.37 31.83 4.25
CA VAL A 55 -25.00 31.24 5.45
C VAL A 55 -24.76 29.72 5.43
N ILE A 56 -24.53 29.10 6.59
CA ILE A 56 -24.36 27.66 6.77
C ILE A 56 -25.67 27.07 7.31
N LEU A 57 -26.15 27.63 8.43
CA LEU A 57 -27.44 27.32 9.04
C LEU A 57 -28.30 28.59 9.12
N HIS A 58 -29.54 28.50 8.65
CA HIS A 58 -30.60 29.49 8.86
C HIS A 58 -31.44 29.12 10.07
N GLN A 59 -31.98 30.11 10.76
CA GLN A 59 -33.04 29.99 11.77
C GLN A 59 -34.37 30.50 11.20
N VAL A 60 -35.46 29.79 11.52
CA VAL A 60 -36.83 30.07 11.06
C VAL A 60 -37.81 29.76 12.20
N THR A 61 -38.80 30.61 12.42
CA THR A 61 -39.92 30.38 13.36
C THR A 61 -41.11 29.72 12.68
N THR A 62 -41.79 28.81 13.39
CA THR A 62 -43.05 28.21 12.94
C THR A 62 -44.11 29.27 12.60
N GLY A 63 -44.42 29.43 11.31
CA GLY A 63 -45.47 30.32 10.80
C GLY A 63 -44.98 31.54 10.00
N ASP A 64 -43.68 31.86 10.03
CA ASP A 64 -43.09 32.93 9.20
C ASP A 64 -42.05 32.35 8.22
N GLY A 65 -42.06 32.82 6.98
CA GLY A 65 -41.20 32.32 5.90
C GLY A 65 -39.77 32.90 5.90
N ASN A 66 -39.48 33.83 6.80
CA ASN A 66 -38.21 34.54 6.86
C ASN A 66 -37.06 33.64 7.36
N LYS A 67 -36.08 33.39 6.48
CA LYS A 67 -34.83 32.68 6.81
C LYS A 67 -33.77 33.66 7.29
N LEU A 68 -33.49 33.70 8.58
CA LEU A 68 -32.42 34.51 9.17
C LEU A 68 -31.14 33.69 9.39
N PRO A 69 -29.94 34.29 9.43
CA PRO A 69 -28.71 33.54 9.68
C PRO A 69 -28.65 33.08 11.15
N PHE A 70 -28.22 31.84 11.38
CA PHE A 70 -27.81 31.33 12.69
C PHE A 70 -26.30 31.10 12.72
N LEU A 71 -25.76 30.41 11.71
CA LEU A 71 -24.32 30.21 11.52
C LEU A 71 -23.96 30.55 10.07
N ALA A 72 -22.90 31.32 9.83
CA ALA A 72 -22.47 31.72 8.50
C ALA A 72 -20.95 31.80 8.34
N LEU A 73 -20.51 31.96 7.09
CA LEU A 73 -19.13 32.22 6.70
C LEU A 73 -18.96 33.71 6.35
N GLY A 74 -18.29 34.46 7.21
CA GLY A 74 -17.97 35.87 7.06
C GLY A 74 -16.73 36.14 6.22
N GLU A 75 -16.23 37.38 6.29
CA GLU A 75 -14.98 37.79 5.65
C GLU A 75 -13.78 36.97 6.18
N GLY A 76 -12.79 36.72 5.32
CA GLY A 76 -11.64 35.86 5.64
C GLY A 76 -12.03 34.41 6.00
N ASN A 77 -13.15 33.91 5.47
CA ASN A 77 -13.70 32.59 5.78
C ASN A 77 -13.89 32.34 7.29
N ARG A 78 -14.14 33.38 8.10
CA ARG A 78 -14.38 33.22 9.54
C ARG A 78 -15.80 32.75 9.79
N LEU A 79 -16.01 31.95 10.84
CA LEU A 79 -17.35 31.51 11.24
C LEU A 79 -18.02 32.62 12.06
N LEU A 80 -19.25 32.95 11.69
CA LEU A 80 -20.11 33.92 12.38
C LEU A 80 -21.29 33.19 12.99
N LEU A 81 -21.41 33.21 14.32
CA LEU A 81 -22.59 32.75 15.06
C LEU A 81 -23.47 33.96 15.40
N PHE A 82 -24.77 33.87 15.12
CA PHE A 82 -25.74 34.94 15.34
C PHE A 82 -26.65 34.64 16.54
N PRO A 83 -27.11 35.66 17.27
CA PRO A 83 -28.07 35.47 18.36
C PRO A 83 -29.36 34.80 17.88
N LEU A 84 -29.88 33.90 18.72
CA LEU A 84 -31.13 33.20 18.46
C LEU A 84 -32.34 34.16 18.49
N MET A 85 -33.18 34.09 17.45
CA MET A 85 -34.50 34.72 17.39
C MET A 85 -35.36 34.38 18.61
N THR A 86 -36.33 35.25 18.94
CA THR A 86 -37.29 35.14 20.07
C THR A 86 -36.68 35.00 21.48
N LEU A 87 -35.36 34.82 21.60
CA LEU A 87 -34.61 34.70 22.85
C LEU A 87 -33.79 35.96 23.17
N HIS A 88 -33.10 36.54 22.18
CA HIS A 88 -32.21 37.70 22.36
C HIS A 88 -32.70 38.95 21.66
N ARG A 89 -32.49 40.12 22.27
CA ARG A 89 -32.82 41.43 21.67
C ARG A 89 -31.95 41.77 20.47
N GLU A 90 -30.73 41.23 20.45
CA GLU A 90 -29.72 41.44 19.41
C GLU A 90 -29.86 40.48 18.21
N ALA A 91 -30.95 39.73 18.11
CA ALA A 91 -31.20 38.79 17.02
C ALA A 91 -31.29 39.50 15.65
N PRO A 92 -30.85 38.85 14.55
CA PRO A 92 -30.91 39.43 13.21
C PRO A 92 -32.34 39.83 12.79
N ALA A 93 -32.49 40.99 12.17
CA ALA A 93 -33.77 41.44 11.60
C ALA A 93 -33.92 40.97 10.14
N PRO A 94 -35.16 40.81 9.59
CA PRO A 94 -35.37 40.39 8.20
C PRO A 94 -34.66 41.21 7.10
N ALA A 95 -34.28 42.46 7.41
CA ALA A 95 -33.50 43.32 6.51
C ALA A 95 -31.98 43.05 6.54
N SER A 96 -31.46 42.23 7.47
CA SER A 96 -30.03 41.97 7.60
C SER A 96 -29.51 41.10 6.46
N SER A 97 -28.66 41.67 5.61
CA SER A 97 -27.96 40.97 4.53
C SER A 97 -26.45 41.17 4.65
N TYR A 98 -25.67 40.31 3.98
CA TYR A 98 -24.22 40.45 3.94
C TYR A 98 -23.86 41.83 3.34
N PRO A 99 -22.94 42.63 3.96
CA PRO A 99 -21.85 42.20 4.83
C PRO A 99 -22.14 42.01 6.33
N TRP A 100 -23.39 42.11 6.80
CA TRP A 100 -23.78 41.95 8.22
C TRP A 100 -23.03 42.87 9.20
N THR A 101 -22.45 43.99 8.73
CA THR A 101 -21.68 44.94 9.54
C THR A 101 -22.45 45.53 10.71
N ASP A 102 -23.78 45.62 10.56
CA ASP A 102 -24.68 46.26 11.51
C ASP A 102 -25.45 45.21 12.36
N THR A 103 -25.08 43.93 12.25
CA THR A 103 -25.74 42.81 12.95
C THR A 103 -24.81 42.23 14.01
N THR A 104 -25.27 42.18 15.27
CA THR A 104 -24.54 41.52 16.36
C THR A 104 -24.25 40.07 15.99
N SER A 105 -22.97 39.72 15.93
CA SER A 105 -22.50 38.37 15.61
C SER A 105 -21.18 38.06 16.29
N LEU A 106 -20.93 36.78 16.50
CA LEU A 106 -19.75 36.25 17.17
C LEU A 106 -18.83 35.64 16.12
N SER A 107 -17.67 36.27 15.87
CA SER A 107 -16.69 35.78 14.91
C SER A 107 -15.69 34.81 15.53
N SER A 108 -15.34 33.74 14.80
CA SER A 108 -14.11 32.99 15.06
C SER A 108 -12.88 33.88 14.88
N THR A 109 -11.82 33.59 15.64
CA THR A 109 -10.51 34.26 15.52
C THR A 109 -9.73 33.78 14.30
N ASN A 110 -9.80 32.48 14.02
CA ASN A 110 -9.14 31.82 12.89
C ASN A 110 -10.10 31.61 11.71
N GLU A 111 -9.52 31.44 10.52
CA GLU A 111 -10.25 31.06 9.31
C GLU A 111 -10.79 29.62 9.41
N CYS A 112 -11.93 29.36 8.78
CA CYS A 112 -12.53 28.04 8.68
C CYS A 112 -11.68 27.11 7.80
N PRO A 113 -11.32 25.89 8.25
CA PRO A 113 -10.54 24.97 7.44
C PRO A 113 -11.43 24.32 6.36
N LEU A 114 -11.18 24.67 5.09
CA LEU A 114 -11.85 24.07 3.93
C LEU A 114 -11.27 22.69 3.61
N GLU A 115 -12.08 21.84 2.97
CA GLU A 115 -11.80 20.44 2.60
C GLU A 115 -11.33 19.54 3.75
N LYS A 116 -11.63 19.92 4.99
CA LYS A 116 -11.29 19.19 6.21
C LYS A 116 -12.51 19.11 7.11
N TRP A 117 -12.61 18.02 7.86
CA TRP A 117 -13.57 17.89 8.95
C TRP A 117 -13.08 18.67 10.16
N PHE A 118 -14.00 19.38 10.81
CA PHE A 118 -13.81 20.01 12.10
C PHE A 118 -15.14 20.07 12.84
N HIS A 119 -15.12 20.06 14.16
CA HIS A 119 -16.32 20.05 14.99
C HIS A 119 -16.71 21.47 15.40
N ILE A 120 -18.00 21.79 15.27
CA ILE A 120 -18.62 23.03 15.74
C ILE A 120 -19.52 22.69 16.92
N GLY A 121 -19.44 23.51 17.97
CA GLY A 121 -20.41 23.52 19.06
C GLY A 121 -20.91 24.93 19.30
N CYS A 122 -22.22 25.13 19.24
CA CYS A 122 -22.86 26.42 19.52
C CYS A 122 -23.66 26.31 20.83
N GLU A 123 -23.16 26.89 21.94
CA GLU A 123 -23.95 27.01 23.18
C GLU A 123 -24.80 28.28 23.13
N VAL A 124 -26.06 28.16 23.54
CA VAL A 124 -27.03 29.25 23.58
C VAL A 124 -27.79 29.19 24.90
N THR A 125 -27.76 30.30 25.64
CA THR A 125 -28.49 30.53 26.91
C THR A 125 -29.26 31.85 26.79
N GLU A 126 -30.10 32.22 27.76
CA GLU A 126 -30.82 33.52 27.71
C GLU A 126 -29.90 34.75 27.61
N ASN A 127 -28.69 34.67 28.18
CA ASN A 127 -27.82 35.83 28.44
C ASN A 127 -26.43 35.70 27.79
N ALA A 128 -26.17 34.63 27.06
CA ALA A 128 -24.87 34.38 26.42
C ALA A 128 -24.96 33.37 25.26
N MET A 129 -24.14 33.60 24.23
CA MET A 129 -23.83 32.64 23.18
C MET A 129 -22.32 32.32 23.16
N ARG A 130 -21.96 31.06 22.88
CA ARG A 130 -20.57 30.62 22.75
C ARG A 130 -20.35 29.80 21.49
N LEU A 131 -19.21 30.03 20.84
CA LEU A 131 -18.75 29.26 19.68
C LEU A 131 -17.53 28.42 20.05
N HIS A 132 -17.67 27.11 19.90
CA HIS A 132 -16.62 26.12 20.12
C HIS A 132 -16.17 25.51 18.79
N ILE A 133 -14.86 25.34 18.62
CA ILE A 133 -14.26 24.63 17.49
C ILE A 133 -13.34 23.53 18.03
N ASN A 134 -13.56 22.28 17.60
CA ASN A 134 -12.83 21.09 18.08
C ASN A 134 -12.80 21.00 19.62
N GLY A 135 -13.94 21.27 20.27
CA GLY A 135 -14.12 21.30 21.72
C GLY A 135 -13.58 22.56 22.44
N ASN A 136 -12.76 23.39 21.79
CA ASN A 136 -12.20 24.59 22.39
C ASN A 136 -13.16 25.77 22.24
N LEU A 137 -13.39 26.52 23.33
CA LEU A 137 -14.10 27.79 23.29
C LEU A 137 -13.25 28.80 22.50
N ILE A 138 -13.79 29.30 21.38
CA ILE A 138 -13.10 30.26 20.49
C ILE A 138 -13.58 31.69 20.75
N ALA A 139 -14.87 31.84 21.05
CA ALA A 139 -15.50 33.15 21.25
C ALA A 139 -16.75 33.02 22.14
N GLU A 140 -17.05 34.08 22.88
CA GLU A 140 -18.25 34.22 23.73
C GLU A 140 -18.78 35.66 23.61
N ALA A 141 -20.10 35.83 23.65
CA ALA A 141 -20.75 37.13 23.77
C ALA A 141 -21.90 37.06 24.79
N HIS A 142 -22.02 38.10 25.61
CA HIS A 142 -23.17 38.31 26.49
C HIS A 142 -24.26 39.10 25.77
N LEU A 143 -25.50 38.72 25.99
CA LEU A 143 -26.68 39.17 25.24
C LEU A 143 -27.82 39.52 26.19
N CYS A 144 -28.76 40.35 25.76
CA CYS A 144 -29.94 40.70 26.54
C CYS A 144 -31.13 39.80 26.19
N SER A 145 -31.63 39.06 27.20
CA SER A 145 -32.88 38.30 27.10
C SER A 145 -34.07 39.18 26.70
N LEU A 146 -35.02 38.60 25.98
CA LEU A 146 -36.21 39.27 25.47
C LEU A 146 -37.36 39.41 26.50
N SER A 147 -37.10 39.19 27.80
CA SER A 147 -38.16 39.05 28.81
C SER A 147 -39.05 40.31 29.00
N ASP A 148 -40.35 40.02 29.04
CA ASP A 148 -41.51 40.83 29.45
C ASP A 148 -41.68 42.26 28.91
N GLU A 149 -42.36 42.37 27.77
CA GLU A 149 -43.68 43.04 27.70
C GLU A 149 -44.57 42.39 26.63
N GLN A 150 -45.43 41.42 27.01
CA GLN A 150 -46.87 41.36 26.66
C GLN A 150 -47.52 40.01 27.04
N HIS A 151 -48.80 40.09 27.42
CA HIS A 151 -49.58 39.01 28.01
C HIS A 151 -49.76 37.75 27.14
N HIS A 152 -49.71 36.59 27.80
CA HIS A 152 -50.44 35.35 27.50
C HIS A 152 -50.64 34.98 26.02
N GLN A 153 -49.67 34.29 25.41
CA GLN A 153 -49.98 33.09 24.60
C GLN A 153 -48.96 31.98 24.83
N ASP A 154 -49.48 30.79 25.10
CA ASP A 154 -48.75 29.60 25.58
C ASP A 154 -48.12 28.80 24.41
N HIS A 155 -47.47 29.51 23.50
CA HIS A 155 -46.82 28.96 22.32
C HIS A 155 -45.36 29.41 22.28
N ALA A 156 -44.51 28.63 22.94
CA ALA A 156 -43.07 28.63 22.68
C ALA A 156 -42.86 28.20 21.21
N ASN A 157 -42.79 29.18 20.31
CA ASN A 157 -42.57 28.94 18.89
C ASN A 157 -41.20 28.27 18.73
N LYS A 158 -41.23 26.97 18.45
CA LYS A 158 -40.05 26.19 18.09
C LYS A 158 -39.30 26.89 16.96
N ILE A 159 -37.99 26.94 17.08
CA ILE A 159 -37.12 27.45 16.03
C ILE A 159 -36.55 26.26 15.29
N SER A 160 -36.71 26.25 13.98
CA SER A 160 -36.12 25.25 13.11
C SER A 160 -34.84 25.81 12.50
N LEU A 161 -33.73 25.13 12.73
CA LEU A 161 -32.46 25.35 12.06
C LEU A 161 -32.44 24.54 10.75
N PHE A 162 -32.21 25.22 9.64
CA PHE A 162 -32.14 24.63 8.30
C PHE A 162 -30.77 24.89 7.69
N GLY A 163 -30.14 23.87 7.11
CA GLY A 163 -28.93 24.10 6.33
C GLY A 163 -29.22 24.84 5.02
N ASN A 164 -28.19 25.50 4.48
CA ASN A 164 -28.29 26.30 3.27
C ASN A 164 -28.62 25.44 2.04
N ASP A 165 -29.64 25.86 1.27
CA ASP A 165 -30.12 25.21 0.04
C ASP A 165 -29.52 25.80 -1.25
N SER A 166 -28.63 26.80 -1.12
CA SER A 166 -28.03 27.54 -2.23
C SER A 166 -26.57 27.11 -2.52
N LYS A 167 -25.72 28.05 -2.99
CA LYS A 167 -24.42 27.79 -3.64
C LYS A 167 -23.30 27.26 -2.71
N LEU A 168 -23.59 26.97 -1.45
CA LEU A 168 -22.60 26.48 -0.49
C LEU A 168 -22.58 24.95 -0.47
N GLU A 169 -21.55 24.36 -1.09
CA GLU A 169 -21.32 22.92 -1.05
C GLU A 169 -20.64 22.52 0.27
N GLY A 170 -21.36 21.74 1.08
CA GLY A 170 -20.89 21.29 2.39
C GLY A 170 -21.68 20.10 2.93
N TYR A 171 -21.13 19.48 3.97
CA TYR A 171 -21.69 18.29 4.60
C TYR A 171 -21.60 18.39 6.12
N ILE A 172 -22.61 17.86 6.80
CA ILE A 172 -22.68 17.78 8.25
C ILE A 172 -22.67 16.31 8.67
N TYR A 173 -22.02 16.01 9.79
CA TYR A 173 -22.01 14.67 10.37
C TYR A 173 -22.29 14.70 11.89
N ASN A 174 -23.13 13.75 12.34
CA ASN A 174 -23.56 13.56 13.73
C ASN A 174 -24.01 14.87 14.41
N ILE A 175 -25.14 15.42 13.95
CA ILE A 175 -25.73 16.62 14.52
C ILE A 175 -26.59 16.27 15.75
N GLU A 176 -26.22 16.84 16.90
CA GLU A 176 -26.84 16.63 18.19
C GLU A 176 -27.33 17.96 18.77
N VAL A 177 -28.50 17.95 19.41
CA VAL A 177 -28.98 19.03 20.29
C VAL A 177 -29.02 18.50 21.71
N SER A 178 -28.30 19.16 22.62
CA SER A 178 -28.24 18.82 24.03
C SER A 178 -28.76 19.98 24.88
N SER A 179 -29.61 19.70 25.86
CA SER A 179 -29.97 20.65 26.93
C SER A 179 -28.93 20.68 28.08
N VAL A 180 -27.88 19.85 27.99
CA VAL A 180 -26.80 19.76 28.99
C VAL A 180 -25.55 20.46 28.46
N LEU A 181 -25.39 21.72 28.87
CA LEU A 181 -24.26 22.59 28.53
C LEU A 181 -22.92 22.06 29.07
N GLY A 182 -21.79 22.52 28.50
CA GLY A 182 -20.44 22.14 28.93
C GLY A 182 -19.96 20.76 28.45
N THR A 183 -20.83 19.93 27.88
CA THR A 183 -20.51 18.57 27.38
C THR A 183 -19.79 18.56 26.02
N ILE A 184 -19.66 19.72 25.36
CA ILE A 184 -19.13 19.85 23.98
C ILE A 184 -17.72 19.27 23.82
N LYS A 185 -16.85 19.40 24.83
CA LYS A 185 -15.49 18.80 24.81
C LYS A 185 -15.52 17.27 24.72
N GLU A 186 -16.51 16.65 25.34
CA GLU A 186 -16.70 15.20 25.37
C GLU A 186 -17.45 14.71 24.13
N GLN A 187 -18.41 15.49 23.62
CA GLN A 187 -19.11 15.21 22.35
C GLN A 187 -18.15 15.24 21.16
N HIS A 188 -17.22 16.22 21.10
CA HIS A 188 -16.20 16.30 20.05
C HIS A 188 -15.37 15.02 19.89
N ALA A 189 -15.09 14.28 20.97
CA ALA A 189 -14.31 13.05 20.90
C ALA A 189 -15.12 11.82 20.42
N LYS A 190 -16.45 11.92 20.34
CA LYS A 190 -17.32 10.79 20.01
C LYS A 190 -17.55 10.70 18.50
N ASN A 191 -17.40 9.49 17.97
CA ASN A 191 -17.74 9.12 16.59
C ASN A 191 -17.24 10.12 15.51
N PRO A 192 -15.94 10.49 15.45
CA PRO A 192 -15.47 11.41 14.40
C PRO A 192 -15.69 10.87 12.98
N PRO A 193 -16.09 11.72 12.00
CA PRO A 193 -16.22 11.34 10.60
C PRO A 193 -14.85 11.03 10.00
N PHE A 194 -14.83 10.39 8.83
CA PHE A 194 -13.61 9.90 8.19
C PHE A 194 -13.36 10.50 6.81
N LYS A 195 -12.09 10.56 6.43
CA LYS A 195 -11.60 11.07 5.14
C LYS A 195 -10.61 10.09 4.50
N LEU A 196 -10.86 9.77 3.23
CA LEU A 196 -9.96 8.98 2.40
C LEU A 196 -8.89 9.89 1.77
N SER A 197 -7.63 9.46 1.78
CA SER A 197 -6.50 10.15 1.16
C SER A 197 -5.51 9.17 0.56
N ILE A 198 -4.60 9.67 -0.29
CA ILE A 198 -3.45 8.90 -0.80
C ILE A 198 -2.22 9.36 -0.03
N ASP A 199 -1.43 8.41 0.47
CA ASP A 199 -0.08 8.71 0.95
C ASP A 199 0.88 8.74 -0.25
N TYR A 200 1.53 9.89 -0.43
CA TYR A 200 2.48 10.14 -1.51
C TYR A 200 3.94 9.90 -1.08
N SER A 201 4.19 9.53 0.18
CA SER A 201 5.53 9.26 0.71
C SER A 201 6.09 7.90 0.30
N SER A 202 5.23 6.95 -0.09
CA SER A 202 5.54 5.54 -0.34
C SER A 202 5.31 5.09 -1.80
N SER A 203 5.13 6.02 -2.74
CA SER A 203 4.85 5.68 -4.15
C SER A 203 6.04 5.02 -4.86
N ASP A 204 5.89 3.75 -5.24
CA ASP A 204 6.90 2.98 -5.99
C ASP A 204 6.47 2.72 -7.44
N GLY A 205 7.42 2.65 -8.37
CA GLY A 205 7.19 2.32 -9.78
C GLY A 205 6.64 3.46 -10.65
N ILE A 206 6.57 4.69 -10.13
CA ILE A 206 6.06 5.89 -10.82
C ILE A 206 7.23 6.85 -11.10
N GLU A 207 7.29 7.40 -12.31
CA GLU A 207 8.25 8.45 -12.70
C GLU A 207 7.52 9.79 -12.81
N GLU A 208 7.96 10.84 -12.11
CA GLU A 208 7.37 12.18 -12.24
C GLU A 208 8.12 12.97 -13.33
N GLY A 209 7.40 13.53 -14.29
CA GLY A 209 7.98 14.39 -15.34
C GLY A 209 8.25 15.80 -14.85
N ASP A 210 9.03 16.57 -15.63
CA ASP A 210 9.32 17.99 -15.36
C ASP A 210 8.06 18.89 -15.33
N ASP A 211 6.94 18.36 -15.86
CA ASP A 211 5.60 18.94 -15.86
C ASP A 211 4.75 18.57 -14.62
N GLY A 212 5.31 17.83 -13.66
CA GLY A 212 4.61 17.31 -12.48
C GLY A 212 3.59 16.20 -12.79
N ILE A 213 3.59 15.67 -14.02
CA ILE A 213 2.68 14.60 -14.44
C ILE A 213 3.39 13.25 -14.26
N TRP A 214 2.66 12.29 -13.70
CA TRP A 214 3.15 10.92 -13.48
C TRP A 214 3.20 10.14 -14.79
N ASN A 215 4.40 9.77 -15.22
CA ASN A 215 4.64 8.90 -16.36
C ASN A 215 4.67 7.45 -15.87
N ILE A 216 3.70 6.65 -16.34
CA ILE A 216 3.58 5.22 -15.99
C ILE A 216 3.62 4.41 -17.28
N VAL A 217 4.48 3.39 -17.34
CA VAL A 217 4.59 2.51 -18.52
C VAL A 217 3.47 1.49 -18.50
N GLY A 218 2.58 1.55 -19.49
CA GLY A 218 1.41 0.67 -19.62
C GLY A 218 1.16 0.20 -21.05
N GLY A 219 -0.10 -0.07 -21.38
CA GLY A 219 -0.47 -0.60 -22.70
C GLY A 219 -0.41 -2.13 -22.76
N LYS A 220 0.47 -2.67 -23.61
CA LYS A 220 0.57 -4.12 -23.88
C LYS A 220 0.93 -4.92 -22.63
N ALA A 221 0.22 -6.02 -22.38
CA ALA A 221 0.36 -6.87 -21.19
C ALA A 221 1.82 -7.21 -20.82
N SER A 222 2.65 -7.58 -21.82
CA SER A 222 4.07 -7.93 -21.65
C SER A 222 4.99 -6.78 -21.22
N CYS A 223 4.50 -5.53 -21.17
CA CYS A 223 5.29 -4.32 -20.92
C CYS A 223 4.72 -3.40 -19.83
N ARG A 224 3.61 -3.77 -19.19
CA ARG A 224 3.01 -2.98 -18.09
C ARG A 224 3.92 -3.01 -16.87
N ARG A 225 4.27 -1.83 -16.36
CA ARG A 225 4.97 -1.68 -15.08
C ARG A 225 3.97 -1.81 -13.92
N ASN A 226 4.36 -2.53 -12.87
CA ASN A 226 3.66 -2.44 -11.59
C ASN A 226 4.06 -1.13 -10.92
N PHE A 227 3.09 -0.45 -10.33
CA PHE A 227 3.34 0.64 -9.40
C PHE A 227 2.49 0.44 -8.14
N ILE A 228 2.88 1.09 -7.05
CA ILE A 228 2.22 0.95 -5.75
C ILE A 228 1.73 2.31 -5.29
N LEU A 229 0.47 2.35 -4.84
CA LEU A 229 -0.12 3.49 -4.15
C LEU A 229 -0.68 3.05 -2.81
N GLU A 230 -0.39 3.84 -1.78
CA GLU A 230 -0.90 3.65 -0.43
C GLU A 230 -2.09 4.58 -0.20
N VAL A 231 -3.19 4.03 0.28
CA VAL A 231 -4.45 4.76 0.51
C VAL A 231 -4.77 4.68 1.99
N VAL A 232 -4.99 5.84 2.60
CA VAL A 232 -5.17 5.99 4.03
C VAL A 232 -6.60 6.44 4.33
N LEU A 233 -7.24 5.81 5.31
CA LEU A 233 -8.52 6.23 5.86
C LEU A 233 -8.33 6.58 7.34
N ILE A 234 -8.35 7.87 7.62
CA ILE A 234 -8.29 8.43 8.98
C ILE A 234 -9.62 9.06 9.36
N ASN A 235 -9.92 9.05 10.66
CA ASN A 235 -10.99 9.88 11.21
C ASN A 235 -10.52 11.35 11.34
N ALA A 236 -11.43 12.26 11.68
CA ALA A 236 -11.17 13.69 11.82
C ALA A 236 -10.20 14.03 12.98
N LEU A 237 -9.97 13.10 13.91
CA LEU A 237 -8.97 13.20 14.97
C LEU A 237 -7.58 12.69 14.54
N GLY A 238 -7.46 12.15 13.32
CA GLY A 238 -6.22 11.59 12.76
C GLY A 238 -5.97 10.12 13.07
N GLU A 239 -6.94 9.42 13.67
CA GLU A 239 -6.81 8.01 14.05
C GLU A 239 -7.16 7.06 12.89
N PRO A 240 -6.49 5.91 12.76
CA PRO A 240 -6.72 4.96 11.67
C PRO A 240 -8.05 4.23 11.81
N VAL A 241 -8.85 4.23 10.74
CA VAL A 241 -10.13 3.50 10.68
C VAL A 241 -9.90 2.04 10.27
N LYS A 242 -10.74 1.13 10.77
CA LYS A 242 -10.75 -0.30 10.42
C LYS A 242 -12.05 -0.68 9.70
N ASP A 243 -12.09 -1.90 9.16
CA ASP A 243 -13.32 -2.57 8.74
C ASP A 243 -14.10 -1.83 7.63
N LYS A 244 -13.36 -1.28 6.67
CA LYS A 244 -13.87 -0.67 5.43
C LYS A 244 -13.10 -1.17 4.22
N GLU A 245 -13.78 -1.26 3.09
CA GLU A 245 -13.20 -1.67 1.80
C GLU A 245 -13.08 -0.50 0.83
N VAL A 246 -11.98 -0.46 0.09
CA VAL A 246 -11.70 0.55 -0.95
C VAL A 246 -11.53 -0.15 -2.30
N VAL A 247 -12.09 0.44 -3.33
CA VAL A 247 -11.86 0.06 -4.74
C VAL A 247 -11.09 1.15 -5.47
N ALA A 248 -10.38 0.76 -6.54
CA ALA A 248 -9.66 1.66 -7.42
C ALA A 248 -10.21 1.59 -8.85
N SER A 249 -10.34 2.74 -9.52
CA SER A 249 -10.73 2.86 -10.93
C SER A 249 -9.85 3.86 -11.67
N LEU A 250 -9.79 3.76 -13.00
CA LEU A 250 -9.13 4.74 -13.86
C LEU A 250 -10.18 5.71 -14.41
N VAL A 251 -9.93 7.00 -14.25
CA VAL A 251 -10.77 8.07 -14.78
C VAL A 251 -9.93 9.00 -15.66
N TYR A 252 -10.57 9.73 -16.57
CA TYR A 252 -9.90 10.81 -17.30
C TYR A 252 -9.71 12.04 -16.38
N ALA A 253 -8.57 12.72 -16.53
CA ALA A 253 -8.17 13.82 -15.66
C ALA A 253 -8.90 15.15 -15.93
N ASP A 254 -9.51 15.29 -17.12
CA ASP A 254 -10.24 16.50 -17.58
C ASP A 254 -11.68 16.56 -17.08
N ASN A 255 -12.38 15.42 -17.07
CA ASN A 255 -13.82 15.34 -16.80
C ASN A 255 -14.22 14.34 -15.70
N GLY A 256 -13.27 13.55 -15.18
CA GLY A 256 -13.54 12.53 -14.15
C GLY A 256 -14.35 11.33 -14.61
N THR A 257 -14.65 11.16 -15.91
CA THR A 257 -15.40 10.00 -16.40
C THR A 257 -14.53 8.75 -16.39
N ALA A 258 -15.13 7.59 -16.13
CA ALA A 258 -14.41 6.33 -16.14
C ALA A 258 -13.80 6.05 -17.53
N VAL A 259 -12.57 5.56 -17.54
CA VAL A 259 -11.94 5.07 -18.78
C VAL A 259 -12.60 3.75 -19.14
N GLU A 260 -13.28 3.69 -20.28
CA GLU A 260 -13.92 2.46 -20.74
C GLU A 260 -12.92 1.49 -21.37
N LYS A 261 -13.34 0.24 -21.58
CA LYS A 261 -12.57 -0.71 -22.39
C LYS A 261 -12.60 -0.27 -23.85
N SER A 262 -11.43 -0.06 -24.46
CA SER A 262 -11.32 0.13 -25.91
C SER A 262 -11.86 -1.11 -26.65
N ARG A 263 -12.47 -0.93 -27.82
CA ARG A 263 -13.05 -2.05 -28.60
C ARG A 263 -12.04 -3.15 -28.97
N ASP A 264 -10.75 -2.82 -29.00
CA ASP A 264 -9.67 -3.72 -29.39
C ASP A 264 -8.92 -4.38 -28.22
N ASP A 265 -9.10 -3.92 -26.96
CA ASP A 265 -8.48 -4.54 -25.78
C ASP A 265 -9.57 -5.18 -24.89
N SER A 266 -9.50 -6.51 -24.72
CA SER A 266 -10.45 -7.26 -23.86
C SER A 266 -10.27 -6.99 -22.36
N GLU A 267 -9.11 -6.45 -21.98
CA GLU A 267 -8.67 -6.30 -20.59
C GLU A 267 -9.21 -5.01 -19.91
N PRO A 268 -9.48 -5.04 -18.60
CA PRO A 268 -9.81 -3.85 -17.81
C PRO A 268 -8.77 -2.71 -17.93
N PRO A 269 -9.18 -1.43 -17.90
CA PRO A 269 -8.30 -0.26 -18.01
C PRO A 269 -7.28 -0.14 -16.86
N LEU A 270 -7.69 -0.55 -15.66
CA LEU A 270 -6.87 -0.64 -14.45
C LEU A 270 -6.95 -2.06 -13.90
N LEU A 271 -5.78 -2.62 -13.64
CA LEU A 271 -5.61 -3.96 -13.10
C LEU A 271 -4.96 -3.86 -11.72
N ILE A 272 -5.39 -4.72 -10.80
CA ILE A 272 -4.79 -4.90 -9.49
C ILE A 272 -4.13 -6.28 -9.44
N THR A 273 -2.88 -6.32 -8.96
CA THR A 273 -2.14 -7.57 -8.75
C THR A 273 -2.33 -8.04 -7.33
N SER A 274 -3.03 -9.16 -7.14
CA SER A 274 -3.23 -9.79 -5.84
C SER A 274 -2.86 -11.27 -5.92
N GLU A 275 -2.06 -11.75 -4.97
CA GLU A 275 -1.60 -13.15 -4.89
C GLU A 275 -0.85 -13.66 -6.15
N GLY A 276 -0.33 -12.73 -6.96
CA GLY A 276 0.36 -13.04 -8.23
C GLY A 276 -0.54 -13.09 -9.46
N LEU A 277 -1.86 -12.91 -9.30
CA LEU A 277 -2.85 -12.86 -10.37
C LEU A 277 -3.35 -11.43 -10.60
N GLU A 278 -3.79 -11.13 -11.82
CA GLU A 278 -4.31 -9.82 -12.22
C GLU A 278 -5.84 -9.83 -12.30
N TYR A 279 -6.47 -8.82 -11.67
CA TYR A 279 -7.93 -8.65 -11.64
C TYR A 279 -8.30 -7.23 -12.08
N PRO A 280 -9.53 -6.99 -12.58
CA PRO A 280 -10.03 -5.62 -12.71
C PRO A 280 -10.00 -4.94 -11.34
N ALA A 281 -9.37 -3.77 -11.23
CA ALA A 281 -9.17 -3.11 -9.93
C ALA A 281 -10.49 -2.72 -9.23
N ILE A 282 -11.54 -2.45 -10.01
CA ILE A 282 -12.90 -2.17 -9.49
C ILE A 282 -13.63 -3.44 -8.99
N SER A 283 -13.19 -4.63 -9.43
CA SER A 283 -13.81 -5.92 -9.11
C SER A 283 -13.14 -6.65 -7.94
N ARG A 284 -12.06 -6.11 -7.39
CA ARG A 284 -11.34 -6.67 -6.23
C ARG A 284 -11.05 -5.54 -5.22
N PRO A 285 -12.01 -5.20 -4.34
CA PRO A 285 -11.74 -4.31 -3.21
C PRO A 285 -10.58 -4.81 -2.36
N LEU A 286 -9.91 -3.87 -1.70
CA LEU A 286 -8.96 -4.15 -0.62
C LEU A 286 -9.54 -3.68 0.73
N PRO A 287 -9.42 -4.49 1.80
CA PRO A 287 -9.75 -4.04 3.13
C PRO A 287 -8.70 -3.05 3.64
N ILE A 288 -9.15 -2.05 4.39
CA ILE A 288 -8.30 -1.13 5.13
C ILE A 288 -7.84 -1.81 6.43
N ILE A 289 -6.55 -2.07 6.51
CA ILE A 289 -5.89 -2.71 7.65
C ILE A 289 -5.12 -1.62 8.40
N ARG A 290 -5.48 -1.38 9.67
CA ARG A 290 -4.88 -0.32 10.51
C ARG A 290 -4.88 1.07 9.84
N GLY A 291 -5.97 1.44 9.17
CA GLY A 291 -6.10 2.72 8.47
C GLY A 291 -5.45 2.80 7.10
N CYS A 292 -4.78 1.74 6.61
CA CYS A 292 -4.09 1.71 5.32
C CYS A 292 -4.58 0.59 4.40
N ALA A 293 -4.61 0.84 3.09
CA ALA A 293 -4.73 -0.17 2.03
C ALA A 293 -3.67 0.07 0.95
N ILE A 294 -2.88 -0.97 0.61
CA ILE A 294 -1.78 -0.90 -0.36
C ILE A 294 -2.22 -1.49 -1.70
N PHE A 295 -2.34 -0.63 -2.71
CA PHE A 295 -2.78 -1.00 -4.06
C PHE A 295 -1.58 -1.21 -5.00
N LYS A 296 -1.35 -2.46 -5.40
CA LYS A 296 -0.39 -2.82 -6.45
C LYS A 296 -1.08 -2.85 -7.81
N LEU A 297 -0.85 -1.84 -8.63
CA LEU A 297 -1.64 -1.52 -9.81
C LEU A 297 -0.84 -1.64 -11.12
N LYS A 298 -1.55 -1.83 -12.22
CA LYS A 298 -1.07 -1.73 -13.61
C LYS A 298 -2.14 -1.03 -14.47
N ILE A 299 -1.70 -0.17 -15.38
CA ILE A 299 -2.59 0.48 -16.37
C ILE A 299 -2.45 -0.25 -17.71
N SER A 300 -3.58 -0.65 -18.31
CA SER A 300 -3.62 -1.33 -19.61
C SER A 300 -3.85 -0.39 -20.80
N GLN A 301 -4.39 0.81 -20.56
CA GLN A 301 -4.62 1.82 -21.58
C GLN A 301 -3.42 2.75 -21.75
N LEU A 302 -3.28 3.35 -22.93
CA LEU A 302 -2.24 4.35 -23.22
C LEU A 302 -2.91 5.70 -23.43
N SER A 303 -2.31 6.79 -22.94
CA SER A 303 -2.84 8.13 -23.21
C SER A 303 -2.90 8.40 -24.72
N SER A 304 -1.93 7.89 -25.49
CA SER A 304 -1.92 7.99 -26.96
C SER A 304 -3.00 7.16 -27.68
N LYS A 305 -3.67 6.21 -27.00
CA LYS A 305 -4.86 5.51 -27.50
C LYS A 305 -6.18 6.24 -27.17
N CYS A 306 -6.12 7.27 -26.33
CA CYS A 306 -7.27 8.00 -25.81
C CYS A 306 -7.13 9.51 -26.06
N ASP A 307 -6.87 9.91 -27.32
CA ASP A 307 -6.72 11.30 -27.75
C ASP A 307 -5.68 12.12 -26.97
N ASN A 308 -4.62 11.46 -26.47
CA ASN A 308 -3.62 12.03 -25.56
C ASN A 308 -4.18 12.54 -24.21
N LYS A 309 -5.40 12.15 -23.86
CA LYS A 309 -5.98 12.45 -22.54
C LYS A 309 -5.15 11.82 -21.44
N LEU A 310 -5.04 12.57 -20.35
CA LEU A 310 -4.37 12.15 -19.13
C LEU A 310 -5.38 11.45 -18.22
N PHE A 311 -4.86 10.58 -17.36
CA PHE A 311 -5.66 9.77 -16.44
C PHE A 311 -5.48 10.23 -15.00
N ARG A 312 -6.37 9.78 -14.11
CA ARG A 312 -6.15 9.71 -12.67
C ARG A 312 -6.66 8.38 -12.15
N ILE A 313 -6.13 7.93 -11.03
CA ILE A 313 -6.67 6.80 -10.29
C ILE A 313 -7.60 7.37 -9.23
N GLN A 314 -8.85 6.95 -9.28
CA GLN A 314 -9.86 7.26 -8.28
C GLN A 314 -9.96 6.10 -7.30
N PHE A 315 -9.78 6.38 -6.03
CA PHE A 315 -10.07 5.48 -4.93
C PHE A 315 -11.38 5.90 -4.27
N SER A 316 -12.22 4.93 -3.90
CA SER A 316 -13.48 5.20 -3.20
C SER A 316 -13.86 4.03 -2.28
N THR A 317 -14.49 4.34 -1.15
CA THR A 317 -15.07 3.32 -0.27
C THR A 317 -16.27 2.63 -0.93
N LEU A 318 -16.42 1.31 -0.73
CA LEU A 318 -17.62 0.58 -1.16
C LEU A 318 -18.83 0.85 -0.24
N HIS A 319 -20.04 0.62 -0.77
CA HIS A 319 -21.32 0.66 -0.05
C HIS A 319 -21.68 2.00 0.62
N MET A 320 -21.09 3.11 0.18
CA MET A 320 -21.33 4.47 0.70
C MET A 320 -21.82 5.39 -0.42
N ARG A 321 -22.61 6.42 -0.08
CA ARG A 321 -22.83 7.56 -1.00
C ARG A 321 -21.46 8.15 -1.42
N ARG A 322 -21.37 8.62 -2.67
CA ARG A 322 -20.16 9.25 -3.22
C ARG A 322 -19.94 10.65 -2.66
N TYR A 323 -19.54 10.73 -1.40
CA TYR A 323 -19.12 11.98 -0.77
C TYR A 323 -17.69 12.36 -1.20
N PRO A 324 -17.37 13.66 -1.44
CA PRO A 324 -16.04 14.09 -1.86
C PRO A 324 -14.91 13.66 -0.91
N PHE A 325 -15.15 13.63 0.39
CA PHE A 325 -14.17 13.21 1.40
C PHE A 325 -13.99 11.68 1.50
N LEU A 326 -14.85 10.87 0.87
CA LEU A 326 -14.68 9.41 0.76
C LEU A 326 -14.09 8.97 -0.59
N VAL A 327 -13.62 9.93 -1.38
CA VAL A 327 -13.00 9.73 -2.69
C VAL A 327 -11.63 10.40 -2.69
N ALA A 328 -10.61 9.69 -3.17
CA ALA A 328 -9.26 10.24 -3.32
C ALA A 328 -8.79 10.07 -4.77
N TYR A 329 -8.16 11.10 -5.33
CA TYR A 329 -7.61 11.08 -6.68
C TYR A 329 -6.09 11.19 -6.65
N SER A 330 -5.42 10.40 -7.47
CA SER A 330 -3.98 10.51 -7.69
C SER A 330 -3.60 11.84 -8.37
N LYS A 331 -2.30 12.15 -8.41
CA LYS A 331 -1.78 13.10 -9.41
C LYS A 331 -2.19 12.65 -10.82
N THR A 332 -2.18 13.61 -11.74
CA THR A 332 -2.45 13.37 -13.16
C THR A 332 -1.39 12.43 -13.75
N ILE A 333 -1.82 11.43 -14.53
CA ILE A 333 -0.99 10.36 -15.09
C ILE A 333 -0.99 10.42 -16.62
N ARG A 334 0.20 10.39 -17.21
CA ARG A 334 0.42 10.10 -18.63
C ARG A 334 0.83 8.63 -18.75
N CYS A 335 -0.04 7.79 -19.32
CA CYS A 335 0.33 6.39 -19.54
C CYS A 335 1.02 6.23 -20.89
N ILE A 336 2.31 5.89 -20.86
CA ILE A 336 3.18 5.81 -22.02
C ILE A 336 3.46 4.37 -22.42
N SER A 337 3.64 4.14 -23.72
CA SER A 337 4.16 2.86 -24.21
C SER A 337 5.65 2.78 -23.90
N ARG A 338 6.20 1.58 -23.75
CA ARG A 338 7.65 1.38 -23.64
C ARG A 338 8.32 1.69 -24.98
N THR A 339 8.65 2.94 -25.24
CA THR A 339 9.51 3.34 -26.36
C THR A 339 10.84 2.64 -26.20
N ARG A 340 11.31 1.91 -27.23
CA ARG A 340 12.75 1.65 -27.35
C ARG A 340 13.41 3.02 -27.46
N THR A 341 14.22 3.40 -26.49
CA THR A 341 15.11 4.56 -26.61
C THR A 341 16.12 4.28 -27.72
N ILE A 342 15.74 4.64 -28.95
CA ILE A 342 16.70 5.01 -29.98
C ILE A 342 17.55 6.12 -29.34
N ARG A 343 18.88 5.93 -29.33
CA ARG A 343 19.81 6.92 -28.80
C ARG A 343 19.49 8.29 -29.41
N PRO A 344 19.52 9.40 -28.63
CA PRO A 344 19.41 10.73 -29.22
C PRO A 344 20.50 10.89 -30.28
N LEU A 345 20.11 11.01 -31.54
CA LEU A 345 21.02 11.41 -32.60
C LEU A 345 21.27 12.91 -32.36
N GLY A 346 22.49 13.25 -31.94
CA GLY A 346 22.85 14.64 -31.67
C GLY A 346 22.66 15.51 -32.93
N SER A 347 22.25 16.77 -32.75
CA SER A 347 22.07 17.69 -33.87
C SER A 347 23.40 17.97 -34.58
N GLY A 348 23.50 17.57 -35.85
CA GLY A 348 24.68 17.79 -36.69
C GLY A 348 24.29 17.99 -38.15
N LYS A 349 24.03 19.24 -38.55
CA LYS A 349 23.57 19.63 -39.89
C LYS A 349 24.50 19.14 -41.01
N ARG A 350 23.93 18.75 -42.15
CA ARG A 350 24.36 19.31 -43.43
C ARG A 350 23.21 19.50 -44.41
N VAL A 351 23.33 20.59 -45.17
CA VAL A 351 22.36 21.13 -46.11
C VAL A 351 22.46 20.38 -47.45
N ASN A 352 21.32 20.16 -48.11
CA ASN A 352 21.14 20.42 -49.54
C ASN A 352 19.65 20.65 -49.84
N SER A 353 19.38 21.53 -50.79
CA SER A 353 18.10 22.21 -50.99
C SER A 353 17.27 21.67 -52.16
N ALA A 354 15.94 21.63 -52.02
CA ALA A 354 15.01 21.88 -53.13
C ALA A 354 13.59 22.28 -52.63
N THR A 355 13.18 23.52 -52.97
CA THR A 355 11.82 24.00 -53.33
C THR A 355 10.61 23.91 -52.36
N ALA A 356 10.07 25.11 -52.06
CA ALA A 356 8.66 25.49 -51.81
C ALA A 356 7.93 24.96 -50.54
N ASP A 357 7.07 25.72 -49.84
CA ASP A 357 6.61 27.10 -50.06
C ASP A 357 6.24 27.85 -48.75
N GLU A 358 5.98 29.15 -48.89
CA GLU A 358 5.50 30.18 -47.92
C GLU A 358 4.35 29.73 -46.97
N THR A 359 4.06 30.32 -45.79
CA THR A 359 4.11 31.71 -45.23
C THR A 359 4.15 31.62 -43.68
N ASP A 360 4.92 32.42 -42.92
CA ASP A 360 4.59 33.75 -42.33
C ASP A 360 3.35 33.77 -41.38
N LEU A 361 3.36 34.30 -40.13
CA LEU A 361 4.03 35.50 -39.57
C LEU A 361 4.51 35.39 -38.09
N LEU A 362 5.29 36.40 -37.67
CA LEU A 362 6.04 36.60 -36.41
C LEU A 362 5.40 37.59 -35.39
N ASN A 363 6.13 37.83 -34.28
CA ASN A 363 6.13 38.99 -33.34
C ASN A 363 5.08 39.02 -32.21
N ASN A 364 5.32 39.62 -31.04
CA ASN A 364 6.51 40.19 -30.34
C ASN A 364 6.13 40.31 -28.82
N GLY A 365 6.98 40.57 -27.82
CA GLY A 365 8.44 40.82 -27.67
C GLY A 365 8.80 40.52 -26.18
N GLN A 366 10.05 40.34 -25.73
CA GLN A 366 11.26 41.18 -25.74
C GLN A 366 11.44 42.02 -24.44
N GLY A 367 12.61 41.90 -23.78
CA GLY A 367 13.01 42.55 -22.51
C GLY A 367 13.00 41.57 -21.31
N LEU A 368 14.09 41.02 -20.75
CA LEU A 368 15.51 41.40 -20.57
C LEU A 368 15.80 42.36 -19.39
N VAL A 369 16.85 42.01 -18.62
CA VAL A 369 17.72 42.82 -17.72
C VAL A 369 17.63 42.53 -16.20
N ASN A 370 18.47 41.57 -15.78
CA ASN A 370 19.52 41.63 -14.74
C ASN A 370 19.26 42.15 -13.30
N ALA A 371 19.62 41.25 -12.35
CA ALA A 371 20.63 41.42 -11.26
C ALA A 371 20.36 42.44 -10.12
N ASP A 372 20.94 42.32 -8.91
CA ASP A 372 22.05 41.47 -8.43
C ASP A 372 22.00 41.22 -6.89
N ARG A 373 22.67 40.17 -6.42
CA ARG A 373 23.30 39.90 -5.08
C ARG A 373 22.79 40.59 -3.76
N VAL A 374 22.62 39.79 -2.68
CA VAL A 374 23.63 39.49 -1.61
C VAL A 374 23.00 38.65 -0.46
N ASN A 375 23.76 37.64 0.03
CA ASN A 375 23.68 36.84 1.27
C ASN A 375 22.75 37.26 2.45
N GLY A 376 22.18 36.25 3.14
CA GLY A 376 21.98 36.39 4.61
C GLY A 376 21.07 35.40 5.38
N ARG A 377 21.60 34.23 5.76
CA ARG A 377 21.33 33.51 7.04
C ARG A 377 19.89 33.03 7.44
N LEU A 378 19.83 31.75 7.80
CA LEU A 378 19.24 31.19 9.04
C LEU A 378 17.70 31.13 9.24
N HIS A 379 17.12 29.95 8.98
CA HIS A 379 15.94 29.42 9.69
C HIS A 379 16.23 27.94 10.03
N SER A 380 16.52 27.56 11.29
CA SER A 380 15.56 27.34 12.39
C SER A 380 14.55 26.21 12.13
N HIS A 381 15.04 24.95 12.08
CA HIS A 381 14.17 23.78 12.21
C HIS A 381 13.71 23.63 13.67
N GLY A 382 12.43 23.89 13.91
CA GLY A 382 11.75 23.47 15.14
C GLY A 382 11.60 21.95 15.15
N GLN A 383 11.97 21.32 16.27
CA GLN A 383 11.80 19.88 16.46
C GLN A 383 10.32 19.55 16.73
N SER A 384 9.79 18.55 16.03
CA SER A 384 8.63 17.78 16.48
C SER A 384 9.07 16.34 16.72
N SER A 385 8.90 15.86 17.95
CA SER A 385 9.40 14.57 18.40
C SER A 385 8.35 13.48 18.18
N VAL A 386 8.62 12.58 17.23
CA VAL A 386 7.97 11.25 17.19
C VAL A 386 9.04 10.18 17.44
N VAL A 387 8.70 9.23 18.31
CA VAL A 387 9.63 8.26 18.90
C VAL A 387 10.25 7.37 17.82
N ARG A 388 11.59 7.43 17.70
CA ARG A 388 12.36 6.50 16.86
C ARG A 388 12.50 5.16 17.57
N PHE A 389 11.94 4.10 16.99
CA PHE A 389 12.40 2.75 17.32
C PHE A 389 13.77 2.51 16.67
N HIS A 390 14.79 2.31 17.50
CA HIS A 390 16.15 2.05 17.06
C HIS A 390 16.33 0.58 16.64
N MET A 391 16.69 0.34 15.37
CA MET A 391 17.48 -0.86 15.03
C MET A 391 18.90 -0.71 15.61
N PRO A 392 19.51 -1.77 16.17
CA PRO A 392 20.89 -1.73 16.64
C PRO A 392 21.87 -1.48 15.50
N LYS A 393 22.94 -0.74 15.78
CA LYS A 393 24.03 -0.48 14.83
C LYS A 393 24.88 -1.75 14.68
N PHE A 394 25.19 -2.15 13.45
CA PHE A 394 26.26 -3.12 13.19
C PHE A 394 27.63 -2.46 13.34
N SER A 395 28.51 -3.06 14.14
CA SER A 395 29.94 -2.73 14.15
C SER A 395 30.69 -3.59 13.12
N LYS A 396 31.58 -2.98 12.34
CA LYS A 396 32.60 -3.70 11.56
C LYS A 396 33.51 -4.48 12.51
N ILE A 397 33.77 -5.74 12.21
CA ILE A 397 34.89 -6.53 12.77
C ILE A 397 35.49 -7.34 11.61
N GLU A 398 36.81 -7.28 11.45
CA GLU A 398 37.57 -8.07 10.48
C GLU A 398 37.67 -9.54 10.92
N GLY A 399 37.86 -10.45 9.95
CA GLY A 399 37.69 -11.89 10.18
C GLY A 399 38.92 -12.63 10.70
N ASP A 400 38.68 -13.84 11.22
CA ASP A 400 39.60 -14.98 11.19
C ASP A 400 38.82 -16.30 11.41
N GLY A 401 39.43 -17.47 11.14
CA GLY A 401 39.12 -18.69 11.91
C GLY A 401 38.12 -19.71 11.34
N MET A 402 38.42 -20.28 10.17
CA MET A 402 38.30 -21.71 9.79
C MET A 402 37.35 -22.67 10.57
N ALA A 403 36.57 -23.48 9.82
CA ALA A 403 36.25 -24.87 10.20
C ALA A 403 36.08 -25.79 8.96
N LYS A 404 37.15 -26.51 8.59
CA LYS A 404 37.11 -27.63 7.61
C LYS A 404 36.40 -28.84 8.20
N VAL A 405 35.65 -29.58 7.37
CA VAL A 405 35.41 -31.03 7.57
C VAL A 405 35.69 -31.80 6.27
N VAL A 406 36.88 -32.42 6.26
CA VAL A 406 37.27 -33.70 5.60
C VAL A 406 37.05 -33.88 4.08
N GLU A 407 38.16 -33.75 3.34
CA GLU A 407 38.46 -34.53 2.11
C GLU A 407 39.18 -35.85 2.46
N SER A 408 39.04 -36.88 1.61
CA SER A 408 39.98 -37.99 1.30
C SER A 408 39.29 -38.96 0.32
N ASN A 409 39.84 -39.48 -0.79
CA ASN A 409 41.18 -39.45 -1.44
C ASN A 409 40.96 -39.24 -2.98
N LYS A 410 41.74 -38.54 -3.81
CA LYS A 410 43.19 -38.25 -3.98
C LYS A 410 43.94 -39.25 -4.90
N ILE A 411 44.85 -38.66 -5.72
CA ILE A 411 45.84 -39.26 -6.66
C ILE A 411 45.26 -39.52 -8.08
N LEU A 412 45.82 -39.05 -9.23
CA LEU A 412 47.00 -38.20 -9.50
C LEU A 412 46.81 -37.22 -10.72
N SER A 413 47.92 -36.57 -11.14
CA SER A 413 48.13 -35.63 -12.26
C SER A 413 48.09 -36.27 -13.67
N GLN A 414 48.03 -35.57 -14.82
CA GLN A 414 48.95 -34.47 -15.19
C GLN A 414 48.55 -33.63 -16.44
N ASN A 415 48.94 -32.35 -16.42
CA ASN A 415 49.31 -31.45 -17.54
C ASN A 415 48.32 -30.97 -18.63
N LYS A 416 48.14 -29.63 -18.63
CA LYS A 416 48.30 -28.68 -19.75
C LYS A 416 47.45 -28.85 -21.03
N HIS A 417 46.43 -28.00 -21.16
CA HIS A 417 46.50 -26.81 -22.05
C HIS A 417 45.31 -25.88 -21.82
N ALA A 418 45.55 -24.67 -21.30
CA ALA A 418 44.55 -23.61 -21.30
C ALA A 418 44.48 -22.98 -22.70
N ARG A 419 43.39 -23.22 -23.44
CA ARG A 419 43.04 -22.43 -24.63
C ARG A 419 41.97 -21.41 -24.26
N LYS A 420 42.40 -20.14 -24.24
CA LYS A 420 41.56 -18.94 -24.14
C LYS A 420 40.54 -18.94 -25.27
N MET A 421 39.26 -19.20 -24.97
CA MET A 421 38.20 -19.16 -25.99
C MET A 421 37.55 -17.78 -25.99
N VAL A 422 38.08 -16.90 -26.84
CA VAL A 422 37.35 -15.69 -27.27
C VAL A 422 36.18 -16.14 -28.13
N VAL A 423 34.97 -15.68 -27.83
CA VAL A 423 33.81 -15.85 -28.71
C VAL A 423 33.97 -14.91 -29.90
N SER A 424 34.64 -15.39 -30.95
CA SER A 424 34.74 -14.70 -32.22
C SER A 424 33.39 -14.66 -32.93
N LYS A 425 33.03 -13.51 -33.50
CA LYS A 425 32.02 -13.43 -34.56
C LYS A 425 32.50 -14.21 -35.77
N GLU A 426 31.61 -14.94 -36.43
CA GLU A 426 31.80 -15.44 -37.79
C GLU A 426 30.93 -14.66 -38.78
N ALA A 427 31.62 -13.96 -39.68
CA ALA A 427 31.25 -13.44 -40.99
C ALA A 427 32.62 -13.14 -41.66
N GLN A 428 32.91 -13.37 -42.93
CA GLN A 428 32.23 -13.02 -44.18
C GLN A 428 32.61 -14.09 -45.26
N ASP A 429 32.17 -14.09 -46.53
CA ASP A 429 32.23 -13.07 -47.60
C ASP A 429 31.07 -13.27 -48.62
N VAL A 430 30.65 -12.28 -49.43
CA VAL A 430 31.45 -11.62 -50.50
C VAL A 430 31.01 -10.17 -50.83
N MET A 431 32.02 -9.29 -50.93
CA MET A 431 32.17 -7.98 -51.64
C MET A 431 31.44 -6.68 -51.24
N GLY A 432 32.23 -5.58 -51.25
CA GLY A 432 31.81 -4.17 -51.28
C GLY A 432 32.14 -3.36 -50.01
N THR A 433 33.41 -3.13 -49.60
CA THR A 433 34.30 -2.01 -50.04
C THR A 433 33.54 -0.70 -50.35
N ASP A 434 33.82 0.48 -49.78
CA ASP A 434 35.03 1.10 -49.20
C ASP A 434 34.61 2.25 -48.22
N SER A 435 35.40 2.92 -47.37
CA SER A 435 36.83 2.90 -46.96
C SER A 435 37.04 3.86 -45.76
N SER A 436 38.04 3.59 -44.90
CA SER A 436 38.98 4.58 -44.27
C SER A 436 38.46 5.79 -43.44
N THR A 437 39.13 6.33 -42.41
CA THR A 437 40.33 5.96 -41.60
C THR A 437 40.32 6.78 -40.29
N SER A 438 41.16 6.38 -39.33
CA SER A 438 41.53 7.06 -38.07
C SER A 438 41.72 8.59 -38.08
N ASN A 439 41.44 9.20 -36.91
CA ASN A 439 42.29 10.17 -36.17
C ASN A 439 41.82 10.11 -34.68
N TYR A 440 42.67 9.91 -33.67
CA TYR A 440 43.52 10.91 -33.01
C TYR A 440 42.69 12.19 -32.66
N ASP A 441 42.45 12.54 -31.39
CA ASP A 441 43.48 12.83 -30.39
C ASP A 441 43.10 12.53 -28.92
N SER A 442 44.15 12.34 -28.12
CA SER A 442 44.14 12.41 -26.65
C SER A 442 44.08 13.88 -26.20
N PHE A 443 43.49 14.17 -25.03
CA PHE A 443 44.22 14.93 -24.01
C PHE A 443 43.77 14.52 -22.60
N ASP A 444 44.77 14.33 -21.75
CA ASP A 444 44.75 13.71 -20.42
C ASP A 444 44.71 14.78 -19.30
N SER A 445 44.80 14.34 -18.04
CA SER A 445 44.83 15.10 -16.77
C SER A 445 43.46 15.37 -16.14
N GLY A 446 43.19 15.03 -14.88
CA GLY A 446 43.97 14.39 -13.80
C GLY A 446 43.09 14.44 -12.53
N SER A 447 43.21 13.58 -11.53
CA SER A 447 44.43 13.09 -10.90
C SER A 447 44.24 11.69 -10.28
N SER A 448 45.30 10.88 -10.34
CA SER A 448 45.43 9.61 -9.60
C SER A 448 45.23 9.78 -8.09
N TRP A 449 44.86 8.69 -7.41
CA TRP A 449 45.68 8.18 -6.30
C TRP A 449 46.02 6.71 -6.59
N SER A 450 47.20 6.29 -6.14
CA SER A 450 47.93 5.13 -6.66
C SER A 450 47.99 3.97 -5.67
N GLY A 451 47.94 2.75 -6.21
CA GLY A 451 48.75 1.63 -5.72
C GLY A 451 48.26 0.89 -4.48
N SER A 452 47.64 -0.26 -4.71
CA SER A 452 48.07 -1.50 -4.05
C SER A 452 47.89 -2.63 -5.05
N ASP A 453 48.97 -3.37 -5.34
CA ASP A 453 48.83 -4.70 -5.92
C ASP A 453 48.04 -5.58 -4.94
N GLY A 454 47.15 -6.41 -5.47
CA GLY A 454 46.31 -7.31 -4.68
C GLY A 454 45.36 -8.05 -5.60
N ASP A 455 45.78 -9.25 -6.04
CA ASP A 455 45.08 -10.24 -6.88
C ASP A 455 43.82 -9.75 -7.61
N ASP A 456 43.91 -9.65 -8.94
CA ASP A 456 42.76 -9.49 -9.84
C ASP A 456 41.83 -10.71 -9.74
N ILE A 457 41.00 -10.74 -8.70
CA ILE A 457 39.86 -11.63 -8.61
C ILE A 457 38.89 -11.19 -9.70
N GLU A 458 38.79 -11.96 -10.77
CA GLU A 458 37.68 -11.86 -11.72
C GLU A 458 36.36 -11.87 -10.92
N THR A 459 35.79 -10.67 -10.83
CA THR A 459 34.63 -10.30 -10.04
C THR A 459 33.48 -10.06 -11.00
N PHE A 460 32.26 -10.40 -10.59
CA PHE A 460 31.11 -10.05 -11.42
C PHE A 460 31.01 -8.54 -11.49
N SER A 461 30.83 -8.00 -12.71
CA SER A 461 30.56 -6.58 -12.90
C SER A 461 29.44 -6.13 -11.96
N ASP A 462 29.65 -5.03 -11.24
CA ASP A 462 28.68 -4.51 -10.28
C ASP A 462 27.30 -4.32 -10.91
N ALA A 463 27.22 -4.03 -12.21
CA ALA A 463 25.95 -3.94 -12.95
C ALA A 463 25.15 -5.26 -12.96
N VAL A 464 25.81 -6.43 -12.95
CA VAL A 464 25.15 -7.74 -12.87
C VAL A 464 24.65 -8.01 -11.45
N VAL A 465 25.47 -7.70 -10.45
CA VAL A 465 25.15 -7.92 -9.04
C VAL A 465 24.04 -6.97 -8.58
N PHE A 466 24.16 -5.68 -8.86
CA PHE A 466 23.17 -4.65 -8.57
C PHE A 466 21.84 -4.94 -9.25
N ARG A 467 21.86 -5.34 -10.53
CA ARG A 467 20.66 -5.78 -11.24
C ARG A 467 20.01 -6.98 -10.54
N TYR A 468 20.77 -8.01 -10.16
CA TYR A 468 20.21 -9.15 -9.42
C TYR A 468 19.57 -8.72 -8.08
N CYS A 469 20.20 -7.78 -7.36
CA CYS A 469 19.66 -7.23 -6.12
C CYS A 469 18.33 -6.49 -6.31
N LEU A 470 18.17 -5.72 -7.40
CA LEU A 470 16.92 -4.98 -7.69
C LEU A 470 15.86 -5.78 -8.48
N ASP A 471 16.27 -6.83 -9.19
CA ASP A 471 15.42 -7.61 -10.09
C ASP A 471 14.27 -8.30 -9.35
N SER A 472 13.15 -8.49 -10.07
CA SER A 472 12.03 -9.28 -9.56
C SER A 472 12.41 -10.75 -9.36
N THR A 473 11.66 -11.49 -8.54
CA THR A 473 11.86 -12.95 -8.39
C THR A 473 11.80 -13.69 -9.73
N TYR A 474 10.99 -13.20 -10.68
CA TYR A 474 10.91 -13.75 -12.04
C TYR A 474 12.22 -13.51 -12.83
N ASP A 475 12.74 -12.28 -12.79
CA ASP A 475 13.97 -11.91 -13.52
C ASP A 475 15.21 -12.60 -12.92
N ARG A 476 15.31 -12.66 -11.58
CA ARG A 476 16.30 -13.48 -10.87
C ARG A 476 16.22 -14.96 -11.27
N SER A 477 15.00 -15.51 -11.36
CA SER A 477 14.77 -16.92 -11.77
C SER A 477 15.23 -17.15 -13.21
N LYS A 478 14.90 -16.23 -14.12
CA LYS A 478 15.32 -16.25 -15.53
C LYS A 478 16.84 -16.14 -15.68
N PHE A 479 17.48 -15.25 -14.92
CA PHE A 479 18.93 -15.10 -14.88
C PHE A 479 19.60 -16.38 -14.39
N LEU A 480 19.20 -16.93 -13.24
CA LEU A 480 19.79 -18.15 -12.69
C LEU A 480 19.55 -19.38 -13.57
N ARG A 481 18.40 -19.50 -14.24
CA ARG A 481 18.17 -20.56 -15.24
C ARG A 481 19.19 -20.53 -16.38
N GLY A 482 19.57 -19.34 -16.84
CA GLY A 482 20.59 -19.18 -17.89
C GLY A 482 22.03 -19.32 -17.41
N ALA A 483 22.34 -18.82 -16.21
CA ALA A 483 23.70 -18.69 -15.70
C ALA A 483 24.17 -19.86 -14.82
N ALA A 484 23.33 -20.39 -13.94
CA ALA A 484 23.75 -21.43 -13.00
C ALA A 484 24.22 -22.75 -13.65
N PRO A 485 23.67 -23.20 -14.80
CA PRO A 485 24.21 -24.37 -15.49
C PRO A 485 25.65 -24.16 -16.00
N THR A 486 26.00 -22.95 -16.45
CA THR A 486 27.30 -22.65 -17.08
C THR A 486 28.38 -22.28 -16.08
N PHE A 487 28.05 -21.60 -14.98
CA PHE A 487 29.00 -21.17 -13.96
C PHE A 487 29.68 -22.34 -13.25
N ASN A 488 30.96 -22.22 -12.90
CA ASN A 488 31.61 -23.19 -12.02
C ASN A 488 31.11 -23.00 -10.55
N LYS A 489 31.58 -23.83 -9.60
CA LYS A 489 31.13 -23.73 -8.21
C LYS A 489 31.60 -22.43 -7.54
N ASP A 490 32.83 -22.03 -7.82
CA ASP A 490 33.49 -20.88 -7.20
C ASP A 490 32.92 -19.57 -7.76
N ASP A 491 32.56 -19.53 -9.03
CA ASP A 491 31.80 -18.44 -9.68
C ASP A 491 30.43 -18.24 -9.00
N LEU A 492 29.71 -19.33 -8.71
CA LEU A 492 28.43 -19.24 -7.99
C LEU A 492 28.61 -18.77 -6.54
N VAL A 493 29.71 -19.14 -5.88
CA VAL A 493 30.06 -18.63 -4.55
C VAL A 493 30.38 -17.14 -4.60
N LYS A 494 31.26 -16.69 -5.52
CA LYS A 494 31.57 -15.27 -5.74
C LYS A 494 30.31 -14.43 -5.98
N LEU A 495 29.42 -14.87 -6.89
CA LEU A 495 28.15 -14.18 -7.14
C LEU A 495 27.28 -14.14 -5.88
N ALA A 496 27.16 -15.26 -5.17
CA ALA A 496 26.34 -15.37 -3.98
C ALA A 496 26.86 -14.46 -2.84
N ASP A 497 28.17 -14.39 -2.66
CA ASP A 497 28.84 -13.54 -1.66
C ASP A 497 28.70 -12.05 -2.01
N GLN A 498 28.94 -11.65 -3.26
CA GLN A 498 28.73 -10.27 -3.72
C GLN A 498 27.26 -9.84 -3.60
N VAL A 499 26.30 -10.68 -4.04
CA VAL A 499 24.87 -10.38 -3.86
C VAL A 499 24.51 -10.30 -2.38
N SER A 500 25.02 -11.19 -1.53
CA SER A 500 24.78 -11.14 -0.07
C SER A 500 25.31 -9.84 0.55
N LEU A 501 26.48 -9.37 0.10
CA LEU A 501 27.10 -8.13 0.55
C LEU A 501 26.25 -6.90 0.15
N TYR A 502 25.90 -6.77 -1.13
CA TYR A 502 25.17 -5.61 -1.64
C TYR A 502 23.68 -5.59 -1.28
N SER A 503 23.04 -6.75 -1.06
CA SER A 503 21.66 -6.82 -0.57
C SER A 503 21.53 -6.77 0.96
N GLY A 504 22.65 -6.91 1.69
CA GLY A 504 22.66 -7.05 3.14
C GLY A 504 21.96 -8.31 3.67
N CYS A 505 21.73 -9.33 2.82
CA CYS A 505 20.85 -10.46 3.13
C CYS A 505 21.46 -11.80 2.71
N SER A 506 21.83 -12.62 3.71
CA SER A 506 22.34 -13.99 3.55
C SER A 506 21.39 -14.93 2.82
N HIS A 507 20.07 -14.69 2.88
CA HIS A 507 19.10 -15.57 2.26
C HIS A 507 19.26 -15.62 0.72
N HIS A 508 19.61 -14.51 0.07
CA HIS A 508 19.89 -14.51 -1.38
C HIS A 508 21.08 -15.41 -1.74
N ARG A 509 22.11 -15.46 -0.88
CA ARG A 509 23.27 -16.35 -1.03
C ARG A 509 22.84 -17.80 -1.19
N ASN A 510 21.97 -18.26 -0.30
CA ASN A 510 21.49 -19.64 -0.28
C ASN A 510 20.70 -20.01 -1.56
N GLN A 511 19.83 -19.11 -2.04
CA GLN A 511 19.06 -19.31 -3.27
C GLN A 511 19.94 -19.38 -4.54
N ILE A 512 21.04 -18.61 -4.58
CA ILE A 512 22.03 -18.66 -5.66
C ILE A 512 22.83 -19.97 -5.59
N LEU A 513 23.35 -20.35 -4.41
CA LEU A 513 24.15 -21.56 -4.24
C LEU A 513 23.39 -22.85 -4.57
N MET A 514 22.10 -22.94 -4.22
CA MET A 514 21.29 -24.13 -4.53
C MET A 514 20.90 -24.25 -6.01
N SER A 515 20.91 -23.15 -6.77
CA SER A 515 20.35 -23.06 -8.13
C SER A 515 20.84 -24.15 -9.10
N LYS A 516 22.16 -24.39 -9.17
CA LYS A 516 22.78 -25.37 -10.08
C LYS A 516 22.41 -26.82 -9.73
N ARG A 517 22.07 -27.09 -8.46
CA ARG A 517 21.64 -28.42 -8.01
C ARG A 517 20.14 -28.60 -8.22
N LEU A 518 19.35 -27.60 -7.81
CA LEU A 518 17.90 -27.49 -8.03
C LEU A 518 17.51 -27.72 -9.49
N LEU A 519 18.15 -27.02 -10.43
CA LEU A 519 17.80 -27.10 -11.86
C LEU A 519 18.13 -28.47 -12.47
N ARG A 520 19.24 -29.08 -12.04
CA ARG A 520 19.67 -30.40 -12.53
C ARG A 520 18.77 -31.50 -12.00
N GLU A 521 18.61 -31.58 -10.67
CA GLU A 521 17.76 -32.60 -10.05
C GLU A 521 16.29 -32.43 -10.47
N GLY A 522 15.85 -31.21 -10.81
CA GLY A 522 14.54 -30.96 -11.41
C GLY A 522 14.40 -31.49 -12.84
N ALA A 523 15.43 -31.35 -13.68
CA ALA A 523 15.45 -31.95 -15.02
C ALA A 523 15.50 -33.48 -14.96
N ASP A 524 16.30 -34.05 -14.05
CA ASP A 524 16.39 -35.49 -13.81
C ASP A 524 15.04 -36.04 -13.31
N THR A 525 14.41 -35.35 -12.37
CA THR A 525 13.11 -35.74 -11.80
C THR A 525 11.99 -35.63 -12.84
N TRP A 526 11.96 -34.56 -13.63
CA TRP A 526 11.00 -34.43 -14.73
C TRP A 526 11.16 -35.55 -15.76
N SER A 527 12.39 -35.89 -16.13
CA SER A 527 12.69 -36.97 -17.09
C SER A 527 12.33 -38.37 -16.54
N MET A 528 12.31 -38.52 -15.22
CA MET A 528 11.90 -39.76 -14.52
C MET A 528 10.36 -39.91 -14.46
N ILE A 529 9.61 -38.83 -14.27
CA ILE A 529 8.14 -38.88 -14.15
C ILE A 529 7.41 -38.72 -15.49
N SER A 530 7.98 -37.95 -16.44
CA SER A 530 7.42 -37.77 -17.77
C SER A 530 7.93 -38.85 -18.72
N LYS A 531 7.01 -39.66 -19.25
CA LYS A 531 7.33 -40.55 -20.36
C LYS A 531 7.47 -39.67 -21.60
N ASN A 532 8.68 -39.62 -22.18
CA ASN A 532 9.00 -38.86 -23.39
C ASN A 532 8.73 -37.34 -23.33
N ASN A 533 8.88 -36.68 -22.17
CA ASN A 533 8.55 -35.25 -21.96
C ASN A 533 7.05 -34.88 -22.16
N GLU A 534 6.15 -35.86 -22.23
CA GLU A 534 4.69 -35.61 -22.26
C GLU A 534 4.14 -35.28 -20.87
N ARG A 535 2.86 -34.90 -20.78
CA ARG A 535 2.16 -34.73 -19.49
C ARG A 535 2.13 -36.07 -18.75
N ALA A 536 2.45 -36.06 -17.46
CA ALA A 536 2.40 -37.25 -16.61
C ALA A 536 1.10 -37.27 -15.79
N LEU A 537 0.51 -38.45 -15.57
CA LEU A 537 -0.56 -38.58 -14.57
C LEU A 537 0.00 -38.31 -13.17
N TRP A 538 -0.67 -37.48 -12.38
CA TRP A 538 -0.27 -37.12 -11.02
C TRP A 538 -0.02 -38.35 -10.14
N SER A 539 -0.93 -39.33 -10.18
CA SER A 539 -0.81 -40.62 -9.50
C SER A 539 0.45 -41.40 -9.86
N SER A 540 0.94 -41.26 -11.10
CA SER A 540 2.19 -41.88 -11.58
C SER A 540 3.44 -41.05 -11.25
N ALA A 541 3.30 -39.74 -11.03
CA ALA A 541 4.38 -38.85 -10.65
C ALA A 541 4.69 -38.89 -9.14
N ILE A 542 3.69 -39.13 -8.29
CA ILE A 542 3.81 -39.17 -6.81
C ILE A 542 5.03 -39.99 -6.33
N PRO A 543 5.26 -41.26 -6.76
CA PRO A 543 6.39 -42.04 -6.26
C PRO A 543 7.74 -41.37 -6.53
N GLY A 544 7.91 -40.80 -7.73
CA GLY A 544 9.12 -40.08 -8.11
C GLY A 544 9.35 -38.81 -7.27
N ILE A 545 8.28 -38.07 -6.97
CA ILE A 545 8.32 -36.89 -6.10
C ILE A 545 8.72 -37.27 -4.67
N ILE A 546 8.12 -38.33 -4.11
CA ILE A 546 8.44 -38.84 -2.76
C ILE A 546 9.89 -39.31 -2.66
N THR A 547 10.37 -40.10 -3.63
CA THR A 547 11.77 -40.56 -3.66
C THR A 547 12.72 -39.36 -3.65
N LYS A 548 12.49 -38.37 -4.52
CA LYS A 548 13.39 -37.20 -4.61
C LYS A 548 13.33 -36.30 -3.39
N PHE A 549 12.16 -36.12 -2.78
CA PHE A 549 12.06 -35.41 -1.50
C PHE A 549 12.86 -36.11 -0.39
N THR A 550 12.76 -37.44 -0.30
CA THR A 550 13.51 -38.27 0.65
C THR A 550 15.03 -38.18 0.41
N ASP A 551 15.46 -38.32 -0.85
CA ASP A 551 16.87 -38.20 -1.28
C ASP A 551 17.49 -36.86 -0.86
N ILE A 552 16.77 -35.76 -1.07
CA ILE A 552 17.26 -34.39 -0.81
C ILE A 552 17.24 -34.06 0.69
N SER A 553 16.14 -34.37 1.39
CA SER A 553 15.95 -34.02 2.80
C SER A 553 16.74 -34.89 3.78
N HIS A 554 17.20 -36.05 3.32
CA HIS A 554 17.81 -37.09 4.15
C HIS A 554 16.91 -37.50 5.36
N SER A 555 15.58 -37.34 5.26
CA SER A 555 14.65 -37.85 6.29
C SER A 555 14.33 -39.32 6.04
N VAL A 556 14.89 -40.18 6.88
CA VAL A 556 14.65 -41.64 6.85
C VAL A 556 13.38 -42.00 7.66
N ASN A 557 13.01 -41.14 8.62
CA ASN A 557 11.94 -41.40 9.58
C ASN A 557 10.57 -40.83 9.16
N ARG A 558 10.54 -39.86 8.23
CA ARG A 558 9.31 -39.15 7.86
C ARG A 558 9.33 -38.57 6.43
N GLY A 559 8.61 -39.23 5.53
CA GLY A 559 8.31 -38.72 4.18
C GLY A 559 7.10 -37.78 4.11
N LEU A 560 6.64 -37.53 2.89
CA LEU A 560 5.41 -36.78 2.58
C LEU A 560 4.17 -37.65 2.84
N SER A 561 3.14 -37.09 3.47
CA SER A 561 1.81 -37.70 3.61
C SER A 561 0.90 -37.42 2.41
N GLU A 562 -0.24 -38.10 2.30
CA GLU A 562 -1.25 -37.82 1.27
C GLU A 562 -1.73 -36.35 1.30
N GLN A 563 -1.92 -35.78 2.49
CA GLN A 563 -2.31 -34.38 2.64
C GLN A 563 -1.19 -33.42 2.20
N ASP A 564 0.08 -33.80 2.36
CA ASP A 564 1.21 -33.02 1.85
C ASP A 564 1.26 -33.04 0.32
N LEU A 565 0.91 -34.18 -0.29
CA LEU A 565 0.80 -34.31 -1.75
C LEU A 565 -0.35 -33.45 -2.31
N GLU A 566 -1.51 -33.39 -1.65
CA GLU A 566 -2.60 -32.51 -2.08
C GLU A 566 -2.21 -31.01 -1.99
N VAL A 567 -1.42 -30.61 -0.98
CA VAL A 567 -0.86 -29.25 -0.94
C VAL A 567 0.14 -29.02 -2.10
N LEU A 568 0.97 -30.00 -2.44
CA LEU A 568 1.87 -29.92 -3.61
C LEU A 568 1.11 -29.87 -4.95
N ARG A 569 0.01 -30.61 -5.08
CA ARG A 569 -0.92 -30.56 -6.23
C ARG A 569 -1.51 -29.15 -6.38
N GLY A 570 -1.93 -28.55 -5.26
CA GLY A 570 -2.38 -27.16 -5.22
C GLY A 570 -1.32 -26.14 -5.63
N ILE A 571 -0.05 -26.33 -5.22
CA ILE A 571 1.08 -25.45 -5.60
C ILE A 571 1.46 -25.61 -7.08
N ALA A 572 1.40 -26.83 -7.62
CA ALA A 572 1.56 -27.08 -9.05
C ALA A 572 0.47 -26.38 -9.89
N GLY A 573 -0.75 -26.33 -9.35
CA GLY A 573 -1.96 -25.96 -10.08
C GLY A 573 -2.39 -27.01 -11.10
N CYS A 574 -2.06 -28.29 -10.85
CA CYS A 574 -2.43 -29.40 -11.73
C CYS A 574 -3.68 -30.14 -11.23
N GLY A 575 -4.41 -30.76 -12.17
CA GLY A 575 -5.48 -31.70 -11.88
C GLY A 575 -4.95 -33.14 -11.85
N GLU A 576 -5.57 -34.02 -12.62
CA GLU A 576 -5.13 -35.42 -12.73
C GLU A 576 -3.82 -35.62 -13.51
N ASP A 577 -3.39 -34.62 -14.29
CA ASP A 577 -2.13 -34.67 -15.05
C ASP A 577 -1.32 -33.36 -14.97
N ILE A 578 -0.01 -33.55 -14.80
CA ILE A 578 1.01 -32.52 -14.57
C ILE A 578 1.84 -32.31 -15.85
N GLY A 579 1.92 -31.06 -16.31
CA GLY A 579 2.82 -30.62 -17.37
C GLY A 579 4.15 -30.10 -16.83
N LYS A 580 5.06 -29.73 -17.72
CA LYS A 580 6.40 -29.23 -17.36
C LYS A 580 6.33 -27.94 -16.54
N ASP A 581 5.45 -27.01 -16.89
CA ASP A 581 5.31 -25.73 -16.18
C ASP A 581 4.66 -25.92 -14.80
N GLU A 582 3.66 -26.80 -14.68
CA GLU A 582 3.08 -27.20 -13.38
C GLU A 582 4.15 -27.86 -12.49
N PHE A 583 4.98 -28.75 -13.06
CA PHE A 583 6.09 -29.38 -12.34
C PHE A 583 7.14 -28.36 -11.90
N ASP A 584 7.53 -27.40 -12.73
CA ASP A 584 8.51 -26.38 -12.34
C ASP A 584 7.97 -25.47 -11.22
N ARG A 585 6.67 -25.14 -11.21
CA ARG A 585 6.03 -24.45 -10.08
C ARG A 585 6.13 -25.24 -8.77
N LEU A 586 5.81 -26.54 -8.81
CA LEU A 586 5.95 -27.45 -7.67
C LEU A 586 7.41 -27.57 -7.22
N TRP A 587 8.32 -27.81 -8.16
CA TRP A 587 9.72 -28.10 -7.88
C TRP A 587 10.47 -26.91 -7.30
N TYR A 588 10.21 -25.71 -7.81
CA TYR A 588 10.81 -24.48 -7.29
C TYR A 588 10.32 -24.15 -5.87
N TRP A 589 9.22 -24.74 -5.42
CA TRP A 589 8.79 -24.66 -4.02
C TRP A 589 9.32 -25.82 -3.17
N LEU A 590 9.18 -27.06 -3.66
CA LEU A 590 9.53 -28.28 -2.93
C LEU A 590 11.05 -28.40 -2.70
N TYR A 591 11.88 -28.01 -3.67
CA TYR A 591 13.33 -28.18 -3.57
C TYR A 591 13.96 -27.35 -2.44
N PRO A 592 13.70 -26.03 -2.31
CA PRO A 592 14.19 -25.27 -1.16
C PRO A 592 13.69 -25.80 0.19
N VAL A 593 12.45 -26.29 0.26
CA VAL A 593 11.90 -26.91 1.47
C VAL A 593 12.68 -28.18 1.84
N ALA A 594 12.84 -29.11 0.90
CA ALA A 594 13.62 -30.33 1.11
C ALA A 594 15.08 -30.03 1.47
N ALA A 595 15.71 -29.04 0.83
CA ALA A 595 17.07 -28.61 1.15
C ALA A 595 17.17 -28.01 2.57
N SER A 596 16.18 -27.23 3.02
CA SER A 596 16.12 -26.72 4.40
C SER A 596 15.98 -27.83 5.44
N LEU A 597 15.33 -28.94 5.12
CA LEU A 597 15.26 -30.12 6.00
C LEU A 597 16.61 -30.80 6.23
N THR A 598 17.67 -30.47 5.47
CA THR A 598 19.04 -30.95 5.76
C THR A 598 19.73 -30.15 6.89
N ARG A 599 19.21 -28.98 7.28
CA ARG A 599 19.74 -28.19 8.41
C ARG A 599 19.33 -28.86 9.72
N ASP A 600 20.30 -29.35 10.52
CA ASP A 600 20.07 -30.11 11.76
C ASP A 600 18.94 -29.59 12.66
N LYS A 601 18.84 -28.27 12.83
CA LYS A 601 17.79 -27.62 13.64
C LYS A 601 16.38 -27.87 13.09
N ILE A 602 16.19 -27.69 11.78
CA ILE A 602 14.91 -27.92 11.10
C ILE A 602 14.65 -29.42 10.98
N LYS A 603 15.70 -30.20 10.68
CA LYS A 603 15.65 -31.66 10.61
C LYS A 603 15.09 -32.29 11.88
N LYS A 604 15.58 -31.87 13.05
CA LYS A 604 15.08 -32.32 14.36
C LYS A 604 13.59 -32.02 14.57
N LEU A 605 13.10 -30.87 14.12
CA LEU A 605 11.67 -30.53 14.21
C LEU A 605 10.81 -31.37 13.26
N TRP A 606 11.32 -31.68 12.06
CA TRP A 606 10.62 -32.50 11.07
C TRP A 606 10.58 -33.98 11.48
N ASP A 607 11.72 -34.54 11.88
CA ASP A 607 11.84 -35.96 12.26
C ASP A 607 11.21 -36.26 13.64
N CYS A 608 10.82 -35.24 14.43
CA CYS A 608 10.16 -35.42 15.72
C CYS A 608 8.70 -35.90 15.54
N THR A 609 8.41 -37.10 16.04
CA THR A 609 7.09 -37.74 15.92
C THR A 609 6.15 -37.47 17.08
N SER A 610 6.66 -37.07 18.25
CA SER A 610 5.88 -36.70 19.43
C SER A 610 6.67 -35.74 20.34
N PRO A 611 6.20 -34.49 20.56
CA PRO A 611 5.16 -33.81 19.79
C PRO A 611 5.62 -33.54 18.35
N ARG A 612 4.73 -33.62 17.35
CA ARG A 612 5.06 -33.20 15.98
C ARG A 612 5.19 -31.68 15.93
N TRP A 613 6.39 -31.16 15.68
CA TRP A 613 6.66 -29.71 15.66
C TRP A 613 6.28 -29.03 14.35
N ILE A 614 6.53 -29.71 13.23
CA ILE A 614 6.04 -29.34 11.91
C ILE A 614 5.00 -30.41 11.55
N GLU A 615 3.71 -30.07 11.42
CA GLU A 615 2.68 -31.10 11.15
C GLU A 615 2.72 -31.65 9.71
N GLY A 616 3.31 -30.88 8.79
CA GLY A 616 3.54 -31.28 7.41
C GLY A 616 3.76 -30.06 6.52
N LEU A 617 3.52 -30.21 5.23
CA LEU A 617 3.37 -29.12 4.27
C LEU A 617 1.96 -28.55 4.42
N ILE A 618 1.76 -27.58 5.32
CA ILE A 618 0.44 -26.96 5.58
C ILE A 618 0.29 -25.60 4.89
N THR A 619 -0.91 -25.32 4.41
CA THR A 619 -1.34 -24.01 3.89
C THR A 619 -1.46 -22.97 5.00
N VAL A 620 -1.58 -21.68 4.64
CA VAL A 620 -1.88 -20.63 5.63
C VAL A 620 -3.27 -20.82 6.24
N GLN A 621 -4.25 -21.24 5.44
CA GLN A 621 -5.63 -21.50 5.89
C GLN A 621 -5.70 -22.66 6.89
N GLU A 622 -4.99 -23.77 6.65
CA GLU A 622 -4.87 -24.86 7.64
C GLU A 622 -4.23 -24.39 8.94
N ALA A 623 -3.17 -23.58 8.86
CA ALA A 623 -2.47 -23.06 10.03
C ALA A 623 -3.32 -22.08 10.84
N GLU A 624 -4.07 -21.18 10.21
CA GLU A 624 -5.01 -20.30 10.92
C GLU A 624 -6.17 -21.07 11.54
N ASN A 625 -6.73 -22.05 10.82
CA ASN A 625 -7.83 -22.87 11.33
C ASN A 625 -7.38 -23.74 12.52
N ALA A 626 -6.12 -24.20 12.53
CA ALA A 626 -5.51 -24.86 13.68
C ALA A 626 -5.37 -23.96 14.93
N LEU A 627 -5.40 -22.63 14.76
CA LEU A 627 -5.39 -21.64 15.84
C LEU A 627 -6.79 -21.12 16.22
N ARG A 628 -7.83 -21.57 15.53
CA ARG A 628 -9.23 -21.28 15.87
C ARG A 628 -9.78 -22.37 16.81
N SER A 629 -10.55 -21.97 17.80
CA SER A 629 -11.32 -22.85 18.69
C SER A 629 -12.78 -22.94 18.25
N SER A 630 -13.30 -21.89 17.61
CA SER A 630 -14.57 -21.87 16.86
C SER A 630 -14.42 -20.99 15.61
N ARG A 631 -15.52 -20.76 14.85
CA ARG A 631 -15.48 -19.89 13.66
C ARG A 631 -15.09 -18.44 13.98
N GLU A 632 -15.34 -18.00 15.22
CA GLU A 632 -15.14 -16.62 15.68
C GLU A 632 -14.12 -16.52 16.83
N LEU A 633 -13.87 -17.62 17.56
CA LEU A 633 -12.99 -17.64 18.73
C LEU A 633 -11.62 -18.25 18.38
N LEU A 634 -10.54 -17.60 18.80
CA LEU A 634 -9.18 -18.13 18.71
C LEU A 634 -8.87 -19.09 19.88
N LYS A 635 -7.77 -19.83 19.77
CA LYS A 635 -7.11 -20.51 20.89
C LYS A 635 -6.37 -19.47 21.75
N GLU A 636 -5.91 -19.87 22.92
CA GLU A 636 -5.24 -18.97 23.87
C GLU A 636 -4.01 -18.29 23.26
N PRO A 637 -3.72 -17.02 23.61
CA PRO A 637 -2.48 -16.34 23.23
C PRO A 637 -1.24 -17.16 23.52
N GLY A 638 -0.30 -17.14 22.57
CA GLY A 638 0.89 -17.97 22.57
C GLY A 638 0.71 -19.35 21.95
N THR A 639 -0.50 -19.74 21.53
CA THR A 639 -0.68 -20.95 20.70
C THR A 639 -0.09 -20.75 19.31
N PHE A 640 0.81 -21.63 18.84
CA PHE A 640 1.51 -21.49 17.56
C PHE A 640 1.65 -22.77 16.73
N VAL A 641 1.84 -22.63 15.42
CA VAL A 641 2.09 -23.72 14.46
C VAL A 641 3.23 -23.31 13.51
N LEU A 642 4.12 -24.26 13.20
CA LEU A 642 5.21 -24.08 12.23
C LEU A 642 4.79 -24.55 10.83
N ARG A 643 5.14 -23.77 9.80
CA ARG A 643 4.88 -24.12 8.39
C ARG A 643 5.94 -23.59 7.43
N PHE A 644 6.03 -24.20 6.26
CA PHE A 644 6.70 -23.60 5.11
C PHE A 644 5.69 -22.73 4.34
N PRO A 645 6.02 -21.48 3.97
CA PRO A 645 5.08 -20.60 3.27
C PRO A 645 4.90 -21.02 1.80
N THR A 646 3.70 -21.45 1.43
CA THR A 646 3.31 -21.85 0.06
C THR A 646 3.49 -20.76 -0.99
N THR A 647 3.59 -19.49 -0.57
CA THR A 647 3.75 -18.29 -1.42
C THR A 647 5.22 -17.86 -1.62
N ARG A 648 6.19 -18.73 -1.35
CA ARG A 648 7.64 -18.45 -1.42
C ARG A 648 8.40 -19.56 -2.15
N SER A 649 8.48 -19.44 -3.47
CA SER A 649 9.24 -20.35 -4.34
C SER A 649 10.58 -19.75 -4.77
N TRP A 650 11.54 -20.61 -5.13
CA TRP A 650 12.87 -20.21 -5.62
C TRP A 650 12.78 -19.26 -6.84
N PRO A 651 13.62 -18.22 -6.93
CA PRO A 651 14.71 -17.83 -6.02
C PRO A 651 14.31 -16.72 -5.02
N HIS A 652 13.09 -16.73 -4.49
CA HIS A 652 12.73 -15.82 -3.40
C HIS A 652 13.66 -16.07 -2.19
N PRO A 653 14.22 -15.04 -1.52
CA PRO A 653 15.14 -15.24 -0.38
C PRO A 653 14.59 -16.21 0.67
N ASP A 654 13.34 -16.00 1.10
CA ASP A 654 12.63 -16.85 2.07
C ASP A 654 12.18 -18.23 1.56
N ALA A 655 12.49 -18.64 0.32
CA ALA A 655 12.07 -19.94 -0.19
C ALA A 655 12.72 -21.08 0.62
N GLY A 656 11.90 -21.94 1.22
CA GLY A 656 12.34 -22.99 2.14
C GLY A 656 12.56 -22.55 3.59
N ASN A 657 12.32 -21.29 3.96
CA ASN A 657 12.36 -20.86 5.36
C ASN A 657 11.08 -21.23 6.12
N LEU A 658 11.18 -21.37 7.45
CA LEU A 658 10.02 -21.61 8.32
C LEU A 658 9.33 -20.30 8.71
N VAL A 659 8.00 -20.35 8.77
CA VAL A 659 7.13 -19.32 9.34
C VAL A 659 6.45 -19.90 10.57
N VAL A 660 6.50 -19.17 11.68
CA VAL A 660 5.63 -19.40 12.83
C VAL A 660 4.33 -18.62 12.63
N THR A 661 3.20 -19.31 12.78
CA THR A 661 1.85 -18.73 12.76
C THR A 661 1.28 -18.89 14.16
N TYR A 662 0.87 -17.81 14.82
CA TYR A 662 0.55 -17.84 16.26
C TYR A 662 -0.55 -16.84 16.65
N VAL A 663 -1.21 -17.09 17.77
CA VAL A 663 -2.15 -16.15 18.39
C VAL A 663 -1.36 -15.17 19.26
N GLY A 664 -1.40 -13.88 18.93
CA GLY A 664 -0.74 -12.83 19.71
C GLY A 664 -1.49 -12.50 21.01
N SER A 665 -0.82 -11.75 21.90
CA SER A 665 -1.44 -11.17 23.09
C SER A 665 -2.56 -10.15 22.78
N ASP A 666 -2.63 -9.68 21.53
CA ASP A 666 -3.72 -8.86 20.98
C ASP A 666 -4.94 -9.69 20.50
N ASN A 667 -4.96 -11.00 20.75
CA ASN A 667 -5.98 -11.94 20.27
C ASN A 667 -6.18 -11.91 18.74
N SER A 668 -5.10 -11.70 17.98
CA SER A 668 -5.10 -11.84 16.52
C SER A 668 -4.05 -12.86 16.04
N ILE A 669 -4.22 -13.37 14.82
CA ILE A 669 -3.27 -14.33 14.23
C ILE A 669 -2.15 -13.56 13.53
N HIS A 670 -0.90 -13.83 13.93
CA HIS A 670 0.31 -13.29 13.33
C HIS A 670 1.07 -14.35 12.55
N HIS A 671 1.84 -13.92 11.56
CA HIS A 671 2.77 -14.77 10.81
C HIS A 671 4.17 -14.14 10.83
N ARG A 672 5.15 -14.81 11.46
CA ARG A 672 6.54 -14.32 11.58
C ARG A 672 7.49 -15.30 10.90
N LEU A 673 8.38 -14.79 10.05
CA LEU A 673 9.45 -15.58 9.44
C LEU A 673 10.53 -15.85 10.49
N LEU A 674 10.98 -17.11 10.60
CA LEU A 674 12.05 -17.48 11.53
C LEU A 674 13.42 -17.21 10.91
N SER A 675 14.21 -16.33 11.54
CA SER A 675 15.61 -16.09 11.17
C SER A 675 16.52 -17.11 11.86
N LEU A 676 17.04 -18.08 11.09
CA LEU A 676 17.83 -19.21 11.60
C LEU A 676 19.33 -19.09 11.32
N ASP A 677 19.79 -17.91 10.87
CA ASP A 677 21.16 -17.67 10.40
C ASP A 677 22.10 -17.11 11.50
N SER A 678 21.62 -16.99 12.75
CA SER A 678 22.43 -16.55 13.90
C SER A 678 23.42 -17.62 14.40
N SER A 679 24.70 -17.25 14.50
CA SER A 679 25.77 -18.07 15.07
C SER A 679 25.73 -18.19 16.61
N VAL A 680 24.97 -17.33 17.29
CA VAL A 680 24.79 -17.36 18.76
C VAL A 680 24.08 -18.64 19.19
N ALA A 681 23.15 -19.13 18.36
CA ALA A 681 22.41 -20.37 18.60
C ALA A 681 23.24 -21.63 18.20
N ARG A 682 24.53 -21.70 18.53
CA ARG A 682 25.39 -22.88 18.30
C ARG A 682 25.21 -24.00 19.35
N ALA A 683 24.61 -23.70 20.51
CA ALA A 683 24.45 -24.65 21.61
C ALA A 683 22.99 -25.09 21.86
N GLU A 684 21.99 -24.24 21.59
CA GLU A 684 20.61 -24.47 22.01
C GLU A 684 19.73 -25.13 20.94
N ASN A 685 18.78 -25.94 21.40
CA ASN A 685 17.78 -26.61 20.57
C ASN A 685 16.75 -25.59 20.05
N LEU A 686 16.33 -25.72 18.79
CA LEU A 686 15.35 -24.80 18.20
C LEU A 686 13.97 -24.90 18.88
N GLN A 687 13.66 -26.06 19.47
CA GLN A 687 12.45 -26.26 20.28
C GLN A 687 12.44 -25.35 21.52
N ASP A 688 13.56 -25.30 22.24
CA ASP A 688 13.70 -24.53 23.47
C ASP A 688 13.71 -23.03 23.15
N LEU A 689 14.44 -22.62 22.11
CA LEU A 689 14.45 -21.24 21.61
C LEU A 689 13.04 -20.75 21.20
N LEU A 690 12.23 -21.61 20.57
CA LEU A 690 10.84 -21.26 20.22
C LEU A 690 9.93 -21.10 21.45
N LEU A 691 10.20 -21.80 22.55
CA LEU A 691 9.42 -21.69 23.80
C LEU A 691 9.97 -20.63 24.77
N GLN A 692 11.16 -20.09 24.53
CA GLN A 692 11.70 -18.91 25.22
C GLN A 692 11.10 -17.59 24.68
N GLU A 693 10.57 -17.58 23.46
CA GLU A 693 9.91 -16.41 22.88
C GLU A 693 8.61 -16.10 23.64
N PRO A 694 8.42 -14.89 24.19
CA PRO A 694 7.31 -14.57 25.09
C PRO A 694 5.93 -14.59 24.41
N GLU A 695 5.90 -14.61 23.08
CA GLU A 695 4.68 -14.72 22.27
C GLU A 695 4.37 -16.16 21.83
N LEU A 696 5.14 -17.17 22.25
CA LEU A 696 5.05 -18.57 21.81
C LEU A 696 5.07 -19.52 23.02
N SER A 697 3.89 -19.77 23.62
CA SER A 697 3.75 -20.58 24.84
C SER A 697 3.46 -22.05 24.58
N GLN A 698 2.67 -22.39 23.55
CA GLN A 698 2.22 -23.76 23.32
C GLN A 698 2.05 -24.11 21.84
N LEU A 699 2.38 -25.35 21.50
CA LEU A 699 2.30 -25.85 20.13
C LEU A 699 0.87 -26.33 19.79
N GLY A 700 0.24 -25.67 18.83
CA GLY A 700 -1.06 -26.04 18.27
C GLY A 700 -1.02 -27.29 17.38
N ARG A 701 -2.20 -27.88 17.17
CA ARG A 701 -2.41 -29.07 16.33
C ARG A 701 -3.23 -28.73 15.09
N VAL A 702 -2.85 -29.30 13.95
CA VAL A 702 -3.56 -29.17 12.68
C VAL A 702 -4.36 -30.45 12.43
N ASP A 703 -5.68 -30.37 12.57
CA ASP A 703 -6.56 -31.54 12.43
C ASP A 703 -6.76 -31.92 10.96
N ARG A 704 -5.87 -32.78 10.46
CA ARG A 704 -5.91 -33.36 9.12
C ARG A 704 -6.68 -34.68 9.11
N LEU A 705 -7.97 -34.61 8.76
CA LEU A 705 -8.78 -35.80 8.52
C LEU A 705 -8.21 -36.64 7.36
N PRO A 706 -8.20 -37.98 7.46
CA PRO A 706 -7.89 -38.87 6.34
C PRO A 706 -8.89 -38.66 5.19
N THR A 707 -8.37 -38.55 3.96
CA THR A 707 -9.15 -38.26 2.75
C THR A 707 -10.26 -39.31 2.51
N ALA A 708 -10.04 -40.55 2.96
CA ALA A 708 -10.99 -41.66 2.90
C ALA A 708 -12.32 -41.43 3.66
N ILE A 709 -12.40 -40.45 4.56
CA ILE A 709 -13.62 -40.14 5.35
C ILE A 709 -14.49 -39.06 4.66
N ARG A 710 -14.04 -38.46 3.55
CA ARG A 710 -14.84 -37.52 2.74
C ARG A 710 -15.45 -38.20 1.52
N ARG A 711 -16.49 -39.01 1.74
CA ARG A 711 -17.47 -39.45 0.73
C ARG A 711 -18.87 -39.47 1.32
#